data_AF-A0A7X7MCJ4-F1
#
_entry.id   AF-A0A7X7MCJ4-F1
#
_cell.length_a   1.000
_cell.length_b   1.000
_cell.length_c   1.000
_cell.angle_alpha   90.00
_cell.angle_beta   90.00
_cell.angle_gamma   90.00
#
_symmetry.space_group_name_H-M   'P 1'
#
loop_
_entity.id
_entity.type
_entity.pdbx_description
1 polymer ?
#
loop_
_entity_poly.entity_id
_entity_poly.type
_entity_poly.pdbx_seq_one_letter_code
_entity_poly.pdbx_strand_id
1 'polypeptide(L)'
;FVLASGGRAQAVVVAHGGDTNGIGYAAQQLAKNLGRLSGATFMVADKPVAGYKTILVGAPYKAAKRQETCVRVKDENTLEVTGDGAIGTAYAAADLAETLGIVFCAHDYVYAPPRNELSLPGDYAKVDAPCMTWREAGCEVQFQGHFDHAMNLRIVPSRGDRRWKWFDPTRGENIGQTVCTHYVPRKKFAVAHPDWYAYVAATKQRNFHWVCVSNEGMLNQLYGEIDAELAKDPTIREISVGIDDAYTYCECEKCQELSKRYADPDGSTHPALQCIVLANKVGDHFAMKYPNVRFNFLGYLGFGDSLPTTTDLAFSPNVGAGVAELWRNHGLPANCNERSDIFFGRLARMSSEKNGLYVWDYLANFSDFCIPFPNHRIFGQTAKFYKESGVRGVFCQSQYATTIGDMGALNLWLFAKLLWNPDLDVDTLTATYVKAAYGNGAKGIQEYLDLLEHARLRQRWTWLGCYVADTSHYLTGDDCVKLLRALDNAWIAGRGRRESLMLRRTRIAGYDMALQRYNDMIEPAQRLRYKLMPRGEMLRQWQSLVEGETSRGAYGELGEGRMLGTYENIFKQSFASPAEPTVYPRRSAVIVAPAAKLTGGKRMTRGKDSDGTEYCRFQVNLGGETESVWMNPGFAEIGYSIEDADAGWWYVFATVRTAASVDIDPAVSYLGIYQPWYVNDYKAAGGQEIANQGIQGRKGDVGWKTLCVGKRRLYKGSRVWVMPGILHPSDWCDVREIRLVAPALIETGVADPKDAKARARAVVVGCEKFGKDRNVQIQDDRVDNFKYARLAGFDTNAPVRSIVWIVPADLAGEWEVLLDLRSGASIPLDQEAAVAYVTNGATCTDCSALQRYSLRHVTGSLGDESWQIVGLGRVNLEAGMKVVIEPGANTNALPRYTDLRRIVLLDPAYAGKTQPALPMP
;
A
#
# COMPACT_ATOMS: atom_id res chain seq x y z
N PHE A 1 -1.34 28.95 33.75
CA PHE A 1 -2.58 29.60 33.29
C PHE A 1 -3.78 28.68 33.51
N VAL A 2 -4.76 29.05 34.35
CA VAL A 2 -5.94 28.22 34.64
C VAL A 2 -7.08 28.60 33.69
N LEU A 3 -7.60 27.62 32.96
CA LEU A 3 -8.68 27.75 31.98
C LEU A 3 -10.05 27.48 32.62
N ALA A 4 -10.16 26.41 33.41
CA ALA A 4 -11.35 26.05 34.17
C ALA A 4 -10.97 25.33 35.47
N SER A 5 -11.81 25.48 36.49
CA SER A 5 -11.69 24.77 37.76
C SER A 5 -13.07 24.55 38.38
N GLY A 6 -13.31 23.36 38.93
CA GLY A 6 -14.57 23.02 39.60
C GLY A 6 -15.82 23.14 38.71
N GLY A 7 -15.69 22.81 37.43
CA GLY A 7 -16.78 22.94 36.45
C GLY A 7 -17.11 24.38 36.05
N ARG A 8 -16.28 25.35 36.39
CA ARG A 8 -16.45 26.77 36.03
C ARG A 8 -15.29 27.28 35.19
N ALA A 9 -15.59 28.06 34.16
CA ALA A 9 -14.59 28.73 33.35
C ALA A 9 -13.92 29.83 34.19
N GLN A 10 -12.59 29.87 34.15
CA GLN A 10 -11.76 30.91 34.80
C GLN A 10 -11.20 31.92 33.80
N ALA A 11 -11.42 31.66 32.51
CA ALA A 11 -11.01 32.50 31.41
C ALA A 11 -12.14 32.66 30.38
N VAL A 12 -12.13 33.79 29.68
CA VAL A 12 -13.04 34.13 28.59
C VAL A 12 -12.29 34.02 27.27
N VAL A 13 -12.93 33.44 26.26
CA VAL A 13 -12.38 33.39 24.90
C VAL A 13 -12.69 34.70 24.20
N VAL A 14 -11.67 35.41 23.74
CA VAL A 14 -11.81 36.73 23.11
C VAL A 14 -11.31 36.65 21.67
N ALA A 15 -12.17 36.92 20.70
CA ALA A 15 -11.78 36.98 19.29
C ALA A 15 -11.12 38.34 18.99
N HIS A 16 -9.84 38.33 18.63
CA HIS A 16 -9.11 39.55 18.31
C HIS A 16 -9.70 40.23 17.07
N GLY A 17 -10.03 41.52 17.19
CA GLY A 17 -10.68 42.28 16.10
C GLY A 17 -12.16 41.96 15.90
N GLY A 18 -12.80 41.19 16.79
CA GLY A 18 -14.20 40.79 16.69
C GLY A 18 -14.45 39.54 15.85
N ASP A 19 -15.72 39.25 15.55
CA ASP A 19 -16.12 38.10 14.72
C ASP A 19 -15.93 38.39 13.22
N THR A 20 -14.75 38.06 12.71
CA THR A 20 -14.38 38.18 11.29
C THR A 20 -14.68 36.91 10.47
N ASN A 21 -15.67 36.10 10.90
CA ASN A 21 -16.01 34.75 10.43
C ASN A 21 -14.98 33.66 10.75
N GLY A 22 -13.71 33.80 10.33
CA GLY A 22 -12.68 32.77 10.52
C GLY A 22 -12.15 32.71 11.96
N ILE A 23 -11.82 33.87 12.54
CA ILE A 23 -11.37 33.98 13.93
C ILE A 23 -12.51 33.69 14.92
N GLY A 24 -13.73 34.16 14.60
CA GLY A 24 -14.93 33.84 15.38
C GLY A 24 -15.21 32.34 15.39
N TYR A 25 -15.10 31.66 14.24
CA TYR A 25 -15.17 30.20 14.17
C TYR A 25 -14.15 29.52 15.08
N ALA A 26 -12.87 29.92 15.01
CA ALA A 26 -11.82 29.34 15.84
C ALA A 26 -12.10 29.54 17.34
N ALA A 27 -12.57 30.72 17.74
CA ALA A 27 -12.95 31.03 19.11
C ALA A 27 -14.12 30.16 19.60
N GLN A 28 -15.16 29.98 18.77
CA GLN A 28 -16.31 29.14 19.10
C GLN A 28 -15.93 27.66 19.22
N GLN A 29 -15.13 27.14 18.30
CA GLN A 29 -14.66 25.75 18.37
C GLN A 29 -13.77 25.52 19.60
N LEU A 30 -12.91 26.48 19.94
CA LEU A 30 -12.10 26.42 21.16
C LEU A 30 -12.98 26.38 22.41
N ALA A 31 -13.92 27.32 22.56
CA ALA A 31 -14.85 27.37 23.69
C ALA A 31 -15.63 26.06 23.84
N LYS A 32 -16.14 25.51 22.73
CA LYS A 32 -16.85 24.23 22.68
C LYS A 32 -15.98 23.07 23.18
N ASN A 33 -14.72 23.00 22.73
CA ASN A 33 -13.80 21.94 23.10
C ASN A 33 -13.30 22.04 24.55
N LEU A 34 -13.04 23.25 25.06
CA LEU A 34 -12.72 23.46 26.48
C LEU A 34 -13.92 23.09 27.38
N GLY A 35 -15.15 23.39 26.93
CA GLY A 35 -16.36 22.99 27.63
C GLY A 35 -16.56 21.46 27.66
N ARG A 36 -16.28 20.76 26.54
CA ARG A 36 -16.31 19.28 26.50
C ARG A 36 -15.35 18.64 27.50
N LEU A 37 -14.19 19.23 27.72
CA LEU A 37 -13.18 18.72 28.66
C LEU A 37 -13.53 19.01 30.12
N SER A 38 -14.04 20.20 30.41
CA SER A 38 -14.19 20.69 31.80
C SER A 38 -15.61 20.60 32.36
N GLY A 39 -16.62 20.41 31.50
CA GLY A 39 -18.02 20.59 31.84
C GLY A 39 -18.44 22.06 32.03
N ALA A 40 -17.51 23.01 31.92
CA ALA A 40 -17.79 24.43 32.07
C ALA A 40 -18.34 25.06 30.77
N THR A 41 -19.08 26.15 30.89
CA THR A 41 -19.45 27.00 29.76
C THR A 41 -18.42 28.11 29.61
N PHE A 42 -17.73 28.14 28.46
CA PHE A 42 -16.81 29.22 28.11
C PHE A 42 -17.54 30.29 27.29
N MET A 43 -17.48 31.53 27.77
CA MET A 43 -17.99 32.69 27.03
C MET A 43 -17.05 33.04 25.88
N VAL A 44 -17.62 33.37 24.72
CA VAL A 44 -16.92 34.01 23.59
C VAL A 44 -17.32 35.49 23.58
N ALA A 45 -16.34 36.38 23.63
CA ALA A 45 -16.53 37.83 23.65
C ALA A 45 -15.68 38.54 22.58
N ASP A 46 -16.05 39.78 22.28
CA ASP A 46 -15.34 40.69 21.38
C ASP A 46 -14.19 41.45 22.06
N LYS A 47 -14.23 41.56 23.38
CA LYS A 47 -13.21 42.23 24.21
C LYS A 47 -12.97 41.50 25.54
N PRO A 48 -11.81 41.73 26.20
CA PRO A 48 -11.56 41.22 27.54
C PRO A 48 -12.66 41.59 28.53
N VAL A 49 -13.00 40.66 29.43
CA VAL A 49 -14.05 40.82 30.44
C VAL A 49 -13.42 40.96 31.81
N ALA A 50 -13.79 42.03 32.53
CA ALA A 50 -13.26 42.30 33.86
C ALA A 50 -13.51 41.11 34.81
N GLY A 51 -12.48 40.76 35.59
CA GLY A 51 -12.53 39.64 36.54
C GLY A 51 -12.21 38.25 35.95
N TYR A 52 -12.02 38.14 34.63
CA TYR A 52 -11.61 36.89 33.98
C TYR A 52 -10.26 37.00 33.31
N LYS A 53 -9.54 35.87 33.24
CA LYS A 53 -8.38 35.75 32.35
C LYS A 53 -8.82 35.73 30.89
N THR A 54 -7.92 36.08 29.98
CA THR A 54 -8.22 36.17 28.54
C THR A 54 -7.53 35.06 27.76
N ILE A 55 -8.31 34.33 26.97
CA ILE A 55 -7.82 33.46 25.89
C ILE A 55 -7.99 34.25 24.59
N LEU A 56 -6.95 34.96 24.15
CA LEU A 56 -6.97 35.81 22.98
C LEU A 56 -6.76 34.97 21.72
N VAL A 57 -7.80 34.85 20.90
CA VAL A 57 -7.80 34.06 19.66
C VAL A 57 -7.56 34.98 18.47
N GLY A 58 -6.58 34.64 17.63
CA GLY A 58 -6.26 35.41 16.42
C GLY A 58 -5.45 36.68 16.66
N ALA A 59 -4.68 36.76 17.75
CA ALA A 59 -3.76 37.87 18.01
C ALA A 59 -2.76 38.07 16.86
N PRO A 60 -2.29 39.30 16.56
CA PRO A 60 -1.34 39.55 15.48
C PRO A 60 -0.10 38.66 15.58
N TYR A 61 0.19 37.94 14.50
CA TYR A 61 1.26 36.96 14.45
C TYR A 61 1.91 36.97 13.06
N LYS A 62 3.26 36.96 13.04
CA LYS A 62 4.04 36.88 11.80
C LYS A 62 4.57 35.46 11.67
N ALA A 63 3.84 34.65 10.90
CA ALA A 63 4.22 33.26 10.68
C ALA A 63 5.51 33.15 9.86
N ALA A 64 6.35 32.17 10.19
CA ALA A 64 7.53 31.82 9.40
C ALA A 64 7.20 30.78 8.31
N LYS A 65 6.15 29.98 8.52
CA LYS A 65 5.68 28.93 7.60
C LYS A 65 4.19 29.04 7.31
N ARG A 66 3.75 28.52 6.16
CA ARG A 66 2.33 28.41 5.80
C ARG A 66 1.59 27.51 6.82
N GLN A 67 0.40 27.92 7.24
CA GLN A 67 -0.46 27.22 8.22
C GLN A 67 0.17 27.03 9.62
N GLU A 68 1.21 27.79 9.96
CA GLU A 68 1.85 27.73 11.27
C GLU A 68 0.86 28.05 12.40
N THR A 69 0.96 27.33 13.52
CA THR A 69 0.18 27.51 14.74
C THR A 69 1.06 28.07 15.85
N CYS A 70 0.46 28.83 16.75
CA CYS A 70 1.12 29.38 17.93
C CYS A 70 0.14 29.38 19.10
N VAL A 71 0.50 28.70 20.18
CA VAL A 71 -0.21 28.73 21.46
C VAL A 71 0.80 29.09 22.54
N ARG A 72 0.61 30.23 23.21
CA ARG A 72 1.54 30.69 24.26
C ARG A 72 0.84 31.41 25.40
N VAL A 73 1.27 31.14 26.62
CA VAL A 73 0.96 31.99 27.77
C VAL A 73 1.85 33.21 27.67
N LYS A 74 1.24 34.35 27.35
CA LYS A 74 1.96 35.62 27.19
C LYS A 74 2.32 36.21 28.55
N ASP A 75 1.39 36.13 29.49
CA ASP A 75 1.51 36.62 30.86
C ASP A 75 0.51 35.89 31.77
N GLU A 76 0.46 36.25 33.05
CA GLU A 76 -0.41 35.62 34.05
C GLU A 76 -1.92 35.65 33.72
N ASN A 77 -2.34 36.60 32.88
CA ASN A 77 -3.73 36.91 32.55
C ASN A 77 -4.09 36.68 31.08
N THR A 78 -3.10 36.45 30.20
CA THR A 78 -3.32 36.25 28.76
C THR A 78 -2.71 34.96 28.21
N LEU A 79 -3.56 34.11 27.61
CA LEU A 79 -3.17 33.01 26.72
C LEU A 79 -3.47 33.43 25.28
N GLU A 80 -2.48 33.38 24.39
CA GLU A 80 -2.68 33.64 22.96
C GLU A 80 -2.81 32.32 22.20
N VAL A 81 -3.84 32.22 21.36
CA VAL A 81 -4.08 31.11 20.41
C VAL A 81 -4.18 31.73 19.02
N THR A 82 -3.12 31.63 18.23
CA THR A 82 -2.99 32.34 16.95
C THR A 82 -2.16 31.52 15.95
N GLY A 83 -1.91 32.05 14.76
CA GLY A 83 -1.12 31.38 13.72
C GLY A 83 -1.09 32.16 12.41
N ASP A 84 -0.73 31.47 11.33
CA ASP A 84 -0.77 31.98 9.96
C ASP A 84 -2.22 32.28 9.55
N GLY A 85 -2.63 33.54 9.78
CA GLY A 85 -3.98 34.02 9.50
C GLY A 85 -5.08 33.23 10.22
N ALA A 86 -6.26 33.18 9.60
CA ALA A 86 -7.41 32.48 10.16
C ALA A 86 -7.22 30.95 10.20
N ILE A 87 -6.57 30.37 9.18
CA ILE A 87 -6.36 28.92 9.09
C ILE A 87 -5.40 28.42 10.17
N GLY A 88 -4.26 29.08 10.36
CA GLY A 88 -3.32 28.75 11.42
C GLY A 88 -3.94 28.93 12.82
N THR A 89 -4.77 29.97 12.99
CA THR A 89 -5.50 30.18 14.25
C THR A 89 -6.52 29.07 14.54
N ALA A 90 -7.30 28.64 13.54
CA ALA A 90 -8.24 27.53 13.71
C ALA A 90 -7.52 26.21 14.03
N TYR A 91 -6.38 25.96 13.37
CA TYR A 91 -5.56 24.79 13.65
C TYR A 91 -4.87 24.86 15.02
N ALA A 92 -4.48 26.04 15.50
CA ALA A 92 -3.97 26.26 16.85
C ALA A 92 -5.03 25.95 17.92
N ALA A 93 -6.29 26.33 17.67
CA ALA A 93 -7.40 25.99 18.56
C ALA A 93 -7.64 24.46 18.64
N ALA A 94 -7.59 23.77 17.51
CA ALA A 94 -7.67 22.30 17.47
C ALA A 94 -6.46 21.66 18.18
N ASP A 95 -5.24 22.13 17.90
CA ASP A 95 -4.00 21.62 18.50
C ASP A 95 -3.96 21.82 20.04
N LEU A 96 -4.46 22.94 20.54
CA LEU A 96 -4.62 23.16 21.99
C LEU A 96 -5.62 22.16 22.59
N ALA A 97 -6.76 21.93 21.93
CA ALA A 97 -7.74 20.94 22.40
C ALA A 97 -7.13 19.53 22.50
N GLU A 98 -6.33 19.13 21.51
CA GLU A 98 -5.61 17.84 21.52
C GLU A 98 -4.53 17.78 22.59
N THR A 99 -3.78 18.87 22.79
CA THR A 99 -2.78 19.00 23.86
C THR A 99 -3.42 18.80 25.24
N LEU A 100 -4.66 19.24 25.41
CA LEU A 100 -5.43 19.06 26.65
C LEU A 100 -6.11 17.67 26.76
N GLY A 101 -6.02 16.83 25.72
CA GLY A 101 -6.40 15.43 25.73
C GLY A 101 -7.61 15.04 24.87
N ILE A 102 -8.11 15.93 24.00
CA ILE A 102 -9.17 15.57 23.04
C ILE A 102 -8.59 14.67 21.93
N VAL A 103 -9.40 13.70 21.48
CA VAL A 103 -9.16 12.97 20.23
C VAL A 103 -10.41 13.05 19.35
N PHE A 104 -10.28 13.67 18.18
CA PHE A 104 -11.34 13.79 17.18
C PHE A 104 -11.44 12.48 16.38
N CYS A 105 -12.22 11.53 16.90
CA CYS A 105 -12.23 10.15 16.39
C CYS A 105 -13.01 10.01 15.07
N ALA A 106 -14.20 10.62 14.99
CA ALA A 106 -15.07 10.63 13.82
C ALA A 106 -15.86 11.94 13.78
N HIS A 107 -16.58 12.20 12.68
CA HIS A 107 -17.37 13.42 12.52
C HIS A 107 -18.46 13.59 13.59
N ASP A 108 -18.98 12.48 14.10
CA ASP A 108 -20.04 12.40 15.12
C ASP A 108 -19.55 11.87 16.48
N TYR A 109 -18.26 11.58 16.62
CA TYR A 109 -17.68 11.09 17.88
C TYR A 109 -16.35 11.77 18.22
N VAL A 110 -16.36 12.52 19.32
CA VAL A 110 -15.17 13.17 19.89
C VAL A 110 -14.93 12.66 21.30
N TYR A 111 -13.77 12.06 21.51
CA TYR A 111 -13.30 11.67 22.84
C TYR A 111 -12.79 12.92 23.57
N ALA A 112 -13.37 13.20 24.73
CA ALA A 112 -12.98 14.30 25.61
C ALA A 112 -13.01 13.77 27.05
N PRO A 113 -11.86 13.45 27.65
CA PRO A 113 -11.80 12.95 29.01
C PRO A 113 -12.16 14.08 29.98
N PRO A 114 -13.10 13.89 30.93
CA PRO A 114 -13.48 14.93 31.85
C PRO A 114 -12.32 15.32 32.77
N ARG A 115 -12.11 16.62 32.96
CA ARG A 115 -11.09 17.18 33.86
C ARG A 115 -11.71 18.26 34.75
N ASN A 116 -11.62 18.07 36.06
CA ASN A 116 -12.09 19.07 37.04
C ASN A 116 -11.23 20.34 37.03
N GLU A 117 -9.97 20.21 36.63
CA GLU A 117 -9.03 21.32 36.51
C GLU A 117 -8.39 21.28 35.12
N LEU A 118 -8.48 22.41 34.41
CA LEU A 118 -7.94 22.59 33.08
C LEU A 118 -6.96 23.77 33.13
N SER A 119 -5.68 23.51 32.94
CA SER A 119 -4.63 24.51 33.05
C SER A 119 -3.43 24.19 32.15
N LEU A 120 -2.67 25.22 31.80
CA LEU A 120 -1.36 25.13 31.15
C LEU A 120 -0.26 25.64 32.09
N PRO A 121 1.00 25.18 31.93
CA PRO A 121 2.16 25.81 32.55
C PRO A 121 2.21 27.33 32.30
N GLY A 122 2.80 28.10 33.22
CA GLY A 122 2.88 29.57 33.09
C GLY A 122 3.82 30.03 31.97
N ASP A 123 4.74 29.17 31.57
CA ASP A 123 5.74 29.34 30.51
C ASP A 123 5.39 28.55 29.24
N TYR A 124 4.16 28.01 29.15
CA TYR A 124 3.75 27.21 28.00
C TYR A 124 3.84 28.03 26.71
N ALA A 125 4.63 27.54 25.75
CA ALA A 125 4.74 28.07 24.41
C ALA A 125 4.95 26.92 23.43
N LYS A 126 4.07 26.83 22.43
CA LYS A 126 4.15 25.84 21.34
C LYS A 126 3.93 26.54 20.01
N VAL A 127 4.89 26.38 19.11
CA VAL A 127 4.80 26.80 17.71
C VAL A 127 5.00 25.55 16.86
N ASP A 128 4.14 25.34 15.88
CA ASP A 128 4.17 24.15 15.03
C ASP A 128 3.68 24.46 13.61
N ALA A 129 4.06 23.68 12.62
CA ALA A 129 3.63 23.86 11.23
C ALA A 129 3.64 22.51 10.50
N PRO A 130 2.73 22.30 9.52
CA PRO A 130 2.67 21.03 8.82
C PRO A 130 3.89 20.81 7.92
N CYS A 131 4.32 19.55 7.79
CA CYS A 131 5.30 19.13 6.80
C CYS A 131 4.75 19.25 5.37
N MET A 132 3.54 18.74 5.11
CA MET A 132 2.85 18.87 3.82
C MET A 132 1.67 19.83 3.97
N THR A 133 1.64 20.93 3.20
CA THR A 133 0.64 22.00 3.36
C THR A 133 -0.73 21.70 2.75
N TRP A 134 -0.78 20.82 1.75
CA TRP A 134 -2.04 20.32 1.19
C TRP A 134 -2.31 18.90 1.70
N ARG A 135 -3.43 18.73 2.40
CA ARG A 135 -3.84 17.48 3.05
C ARG A 135 -5.32 17.31 2.80
N GLU A 136 -5.68 16.50 1.81
CA GLU A 136 -7.07 16.32 1.40
C GLU A 136 -7.38 14.84 1.22
N ALA A 137 -8.60 14.44 1.54
CA ALA A 137 -9.05 13.07 1.37
C ALA A 137 -10.33 13.05 0.51
N GLY A 138 -10.37 12.22 -0.52
CA GLY A 138 -11.60 11.89 -1.22
C GLY A 138 -12.38 10.86 -0.41
N CYS A 139 -13.18 11.32 0.55
CA CYS A 139 -13.94 10.45 1.45
C CYS A 139 -15.22 11.12 1.97
N GLU A 140 -15.99 10.37 2.77
CA GLU A 140 -17.27 10.80 3.36
C GLU A 140 -17.19 12.20 3.99
N VAL A 141 -16.09 12.53 4.66
CA VAL A 141 -15.87 13.82 5.33
C VAL A 141 -15.98 14.99 4.34
N GLN A 142 -15.41 14.85 3.15
CA GLN A 142 -15.44 15.87 2.09
C GLN A 142 -16.71 15.79 1.26
N PHE A 143 -17.18 14.58 0.93
CA PHE A 143 -18.35 14.38 0.07
C PHE A 143 -19.66 14.78 0.73
N GLN A 144 -19.77 14.63 2.05
CA GLN A 144 -20.98 14.97 2.82
C GLN A 144 -20.87 16.29 3.59
N GLY A 145 -19.75 17.01 3.46
CA GLY A 145 -19.61 18.35 4.05
C GLY A 145 -19.43 18.35 5.57
N HIS A 146 -18.73 17.36 6.14
CA HIS A 146 -18.38 17.30 7.57
C HIS A 146 -17.26 18.28 7.93
N PHE A 147 -17.49 19.57 7.67
CA PHE A 147 -16.52 20.67 7.74
C PHE A 147 -15.78 20.75 9.08
N ASP A 148 -16.51 20.71 10.20
CA ASP A 148 -15.90 20.82 11.53
C ASP A 148 -14.93 19.67 11.81
N HIS A 149 -15.23 18.47 11.31
CA HIS A 149 -14.34 17.34 11.49
C HIS A 149 -13.07 17.49 10.65
N ALA A 150 -13.20 17.91 9.39
CA ALA A 150 -12.04 18.21 8.55
C ALA A 150 -11.13 19.29 9.18
N MET A 151 -11.71 20.38 9.70
CA MET A 151 -10.96 21.43 10.39
C MET A 151 -10.26 20.93 11.65
N ASN A 152 -10.93 20.09 12.45
CA ASN A 152 -10.34 19.46 13.65
C ASN A 152 -9.17 18.52 13.29
N LEU A 153 -9.26 17.80 12.18
CA LEU A 153 -8.16 16.97 11.66
C LEU A 153 -7.08 17.80 10.95
N ARG A 154 -7.30 19.09 10.73
CA ARG A 154 -6.41 19.99 9.99
C ARG A 154 -6.20 19.54 8.54
N ILE A 155 -7.25 18.99 7.92
CA ILE A 155 -7.31 18.65 6.50
C ILE A 155 -8.24 19.61 5.75
N VAL A 156 -8.14 19.64 4.43
CA VAL A 156 -9.00 20.46 3.57
C VAL A 156 -10.45 19.94 3.67
N PRO A 157 -11.42 20.79 4.05
CA PRO A 157 -12.83 20.43 4.05
C PRO A 157 -13.38 20.37 2.62
N SER A 158 -14.67 20.06 2.47
CA SER A 158 -15.33 20.13 1.16
C SER A 158 -15.13 21.51 0.50
N ARG A 159 -14.52 21.54 -0.69
CA ARG A 159 -14.24 22.80 -1.42
C ARG A 159 -15.50 23.54 -1.85
N GLY A 160 -16.65 22.86 -1.87
CA GLY A 160 -17.96 23.47 -2.10
C GLY A 160 -18.54 24.19 -0.88
N ASP A 161 -17.99 23.97 0.32
CA ASP A 161 -18.47 24.64 1.53
C ASP A 161 -18.03 26.11 1.53
N ARG A 162 -19.01 27.01 1.60
CA ARG A 162 -18.79 28.46 1.55
C ARG A 162 -17.90 28.97 2.70
N ARG A 163 -17.87 28.25 3.83
CA ARG A 163 -17.06 28.59 5.00
C ARG A 163 -15.57 28.42 4.74
N TRP A 164 -15.17 27.59 3.76
CA TRP A 164 -13.76 27.41 3.43
C TRP A 164 -13.08 28.72 3.02
N LYS A 165 -13.82 29.62 2.37
CA LYS A 165 -13.35 30.96 1.98
C LYS A 165 -12.94 31.86 3.15
N TRP A 166 -13.33 31.51 4.39
CA TRP A 166 -12.86 32.22 5.59
C TRP A 166 -11.40 31.91 5.92
N PHE A 167 -10.88 30.79 5.43
CA PHE A 167 -9.56 30.24 5.77
C PHE A 167 -8.61 30.26 4.57
N ASP A 168 -9.13 29.93 3.39
CA ASP A 168 -8.40 30.02 2.12
C ASP A 168 -9.30 30.68 1.06
N PRO A 169 -9.03 31.94 0.68
CA PRO A 169 -9.81 32.62 -0.34
C PRO A 169 -9.44 32.21 -1.77
N THR A 170 -8.39 31.41 -1.95
CA THR A 170 -7.97 30.90 -3.26
C THR A 170 -8.82 29.70 -3.69
N ARG A 171 -8.70 29.30 -4.95
CA ARG A 171 -9.28 28.03 -5.43
C ARG A 171 -8.55 26.78 -4.85
N GLY A 172 -7.41 26.99 -4.18
CA GLY A 172 -6.54 25.97 -3.60
C GLY A 172 -5.77 25.14 -4.62
N GLU A 173 -5.17 24.05 -4.15
CA GLU A 173 -4.32 23.17 -4.95
C GLU A 173 -5.11 22.39 -6.00
N ASN A 174 -4.49 22.09 -7.15
CA ASN A 174 -5.17 21.43 -8.26
C ASN A 174 -4.25 20.52 -9.09
N ILE A 175 -4.59 19.24 -9.15
CA ILE A 175 -4.00 18.22 -10.03
C ILE A 175 -5.09 17.47 -10.83
N GLY A 176 -6.23 18.12 -11.11
CA GLY A 176 -7.35 17.47 -11.79
C GLY A 176 -7.07 17.13 -13.27
N GLN A 177 -7.86 16.21 -13.81
CA GLN A 177 -7.92 15.90 -15.24
C GLN A 177 -8.69 17.01 -15.97
N THR A 178 -8.01 17.91 -16.68
CA THR A 178 -8.61 19.18 -17.16
C THR A 178 -8.45 19.44 -18.65
N VAL A 179 -7.43 18.86 -19.30
CA VAL A 179 -7.10 19.20 -20.70
C VAL A 179 -8.24 18.80 -21.64
N CYS A 180 -8.67 17.54 -21.63
CA CYS A 180 -9.69 17.01 -22.55
C CYS A 180 -11.12 17.04 -21.97
N THR A 181 -11.29 17.50 -20.73
CA THR A 181 -12.58 17.63 -20.04
C THR A 181 -13.04 19.09 -19.90
N HIS A 182 -12.12 20.04 -19.79
CA HIS A 182 -12.42 21.43 -19.46
C HIS A 182 -11.91 22.45 -20.48
N TYR A 183 -10.61 22.46 -20.79
CA TYR A 183 -10.01 23.50 -21.66
C TYR A 183 -10.18 23.21 -23.15
N VAL A 184 -9.85 21.99 -23.56
CA VAL A 184 -10.04 21.52 -24.94
C VAL A 184 -10.99 20.32 -24.91
N PRO A 185 -12.25 20.49 -24.48
CA PRO A 185 -13.13 19.36 -24.21
C PRO A 185 -13.41 18.58 -25.49
N ARG A 186 -13.21 17.26 -25.42
CA ARG A 186 -13.49 16.32 -26.53
C ARG A 186 -14.89 16.47 -27.10
N LYS A 187 -15.88 16.72 -26.23
CA LYS A 187 -17.28 16.93 -26.63
C LYS A 187 -17.47 18.11 -27.58
N LYS A 188 -16.59 19.12 -27.53
CA LYS A 188 -16.66 20.34 -28.35
C LYS A 188 -15.78 20.25 -29.59
N PHE A 189 -14.54 19.76 -29.45
CA PHE A 189 -13.54 19.90 -30.51
C PHE A 189 -13.19 18.60 -31.26
N ALA A 190 -13.52 17.41 -30.75
CA ALA A 190 -13.07 16.15 -31.38
C ALA A 190 -13.58 15.93 -32.81
N VAL A 191 -14.77 16.45 -33.14
CA VAL A 191 -15.36 16.33 -34.49
C VAL A 191 -14.77 17.33 -35.47
N ALA A 192 -14.64 18.60 -35.06
CA ALA A 192 -14.15 19.67 -35.93
C ALA A 192 -12.63 19.66 -36.09
N HIS A 193 -11.91 19.21 -35.06
CA HIS A 193 -10.46 19.19 -34.98
C HIS A 193 -9.93 17.85 -34.45
N PRO A 194 -10.19 16.73 -35.15
CA PRO A 194 -9.72 15.41 -34.71
C PRO A 194 -8.19 15.32 -34.64
N ASP A 195 -7.47 16.15 -35.41
CA ASP A 195 -6.01 16.27 -35.44
C ASP A 195 -5.41 16.92 -34.17
N TRP A 196 -6.25 17.55 -33.33
CA TRP A 196 -5.83 18.07 -32.03
C TRP A 196 -5.63 16.97 -30.99
N TYR A 197 -6.15 15.78 -31.24
CA TYR A 197 -6.16 14.66 -30.30
C TYR A 197 -5.13 13.60 -30.67
N ALA A 198 -4.73 12.80 -29.67
CA ALA A 198 -3.68 11.81 -29.78
C ALA A 198 -3.95 10.82 -30.91
N TYR A 199 -2.96 10.61 -31.79
CA TYR A 199 -2.98 9.52 -32.77
C TYR A 199 -2.51 8.23 -32.10
N VAL A 200 -3.23 7.13 -32.28
CA VAL A 200 -2.83 5.79 -31.81
C VAL A 200 -2.46 4.94 -33.03
N ALA A 201 -1.19 4.59 -33.16
CA ALA A 201 -0.63 3.90 -34.32
C ALA A 201 -1.20 2.49 -34.47
N ALA A 202 -1.37 1.77 -33.34
CA ALA A 202 -1.87 0.40 -33.32
C ALA A 202 -3.29 0.26 -33.90
N THR A 203 -4.17 1.22 -33.60
CA THR A 203 -5.58 1.22 -34.07
C THR A 203 -5.80 2.10 -35.29
N LYS A 204 -4.83 2.96 -35.62
CA LYS A 204 -4.93 4.05 -36.61
C LYS A 204 -6.09 5.01 -36.33
N GLN A 205 -6.52 5.12 -35.07
CA GLN A 205 -7.62 5.99 -34.62
C GLN A 205 -7.10 7.14 -33.74
N ARG A 206 -7.99 8.09 -33.43
CA ARG A 206 -7.74 9.16 -32.46
C ARG A 206 -8.20 8.73 -31.07
N ASN A 207 -7.37 8.95 -30.06
CA ASN A 207 -7.79 8.89 -28.67
C ASN A 207 -8.15 10.30 -28.20
N PHE A 208 -9.41 10.51 -27.83
CA PHE A 208 -9.92 11.81 -27.38
C PHE A 208 -9.72 12.11 -25.89
N HIS A 209 -9.04 11.21 -25.17
CA HIS A 209 -8.66 11.39 -23.77
C HIS A 209 -7.26 12.01 -23.61
N TRP A 210 -6.54 12.24 -24.71
CA TRP A 210 -5.29 13.01 -24.71
C TRP A 210 -5.12 13.86 -25.99
N VAL A 211 -4.31 14.90 -25.88
CA VAL A 211 -4.05 15.85 -26.98
C VAL A 211 -2.74 15.56 -27.73
N CYS A 212 -2.63 16.08 -28.95
CA CYS A 212 -1.39 16.10 -29.71
C CYS A 212 -0.53 17.30 -29.27
N VAL A 213 0.46 17.08 -28.41
CA VAL A 213 1.29 18.15 -27.82
C VAL A 213 2.17 18.92 -28.83
N SER A 214 2.21 18.49 -30.09
CA SER A 214 2.89 19.18 -31.20
C SER A 214 1.95 19.98 -32.12
N ASN A 215 0.64 20.00 -31.86
CA ASN A 215 -0.33 20.73 -32.68
C ASN A 215 -0.47 22.18 -32.20
N GLU A 216 -0.05 23.14 -33.02
CA GLU A 216 -0.06 24.57 -32.66
C GLU A 216 -1.48 25.15 -32.52
N GLY A 217 -2.43 24.70 -33.34
CA GLY A 217 -3.83 25.12 -33.24
C GLY A 217 -4.45 24.71 -31.90
N MET A 218 -4.18 23.47 -31.48
CA MET A 218 -4.59 22.96 -30.16
C MET A 218 -3.95 23.77 -29.03
N LEU A 219 -2.63 24.01 -29.08
CA LEU A 219 -1.92 24.77 -28.05
C LEU A 219 -2.45 26.20 -27.92
N ASN A 220 -2.69 26.88 -29.04
CA ASN A 220 -3.25 28.23 -29.03
C ASN A 220 -4.67 28.28 -28.43
N GLN A 221 -5.50 27.27 -28.71
CA GLN A 221 -6.81 27.15 -28.07
C GLN A 221 -6.66 26.93 -26.55
N LEU A 222 -5.77 26.02 -26.13
CA LEU A 222 -5.51 25.75 -24.72
C LEU A 222 -5.05 27.02 -23.98
N TYR A 223 -4.12 27.78 -24.56
CA TYR A 223 -3.67 29.05 -23.99
C TYR A 223 -4.81 30.06 -23.88
N GLY A 224 -5.63 30.21 -24.93
CA GLY A 224 -6.76 31.14 -24.89
C GLY A 224 -7.76 30.83 -23.77
N GLU A 225 -8.07 29.55 -23.54
CA GLU A 225 -9.02 29.12 -22.50
C GLU A 225 -8.43 29.29 -21.09
N ILE A 226 -7.15 28.95 -20.88
CA ILE A 226 -6.46 29.19 -19.60
C ILE A 226 -6.35 30.69 -19.31
N ASP A 227 -6.00 31.51 -20.30
CA ASP A 227 -5.88 32.95 -20.14
C ASP A 227 -7.22 33.59 -19.77
N ALA A 228 -8.31 33.16 -20.40
CA ALA A 228 -9.65 33.63 -20.10
C ALA A 228 -10.07 33.27 -18.66
N GLU A 229 -9.72 32.07 -18.18
CA GLU A 229 -10.01 31.65 -16.81
C GLU A 229 -9.21 32.46 -15.78
N LEU A 230 -7.89 32.61 -15.98
CA LEU A 230 -7.02 33.37 -15.07
C LEU A 230 -7.36 34.86 -15.05
N ALA A 231 -7.72 35.45 -16.19
CA ALA A 231 -8.16 36.85 -16.27
C ALA A 231 -9.50 37.07 -15.54
N LYS A 232 -10.38 36.06 -15.53
CA LYS A 232 -11.69 36.12 -14.87
C LYS A 232 -11.58 35.97 -13.35
N ASP A 233 -10.62 35.18 -12.86
CA ASP A 233 -10.45 34.91 -11.43
C ASP A 233 -8.99 35.04 -10.96
N PRO A 234 -8.59 36.22 -10.44
CA PRO A 234 -7.23 36.46 -9.96
C PRO A 234 -6.90 35.73 -8.63
N THR A 235 -7.87 35.03 -8.04
CA THR A 235 -7.65 34.20 -6.83
C THR A 235 -7.05 32.84 -7.16
N ILE A 236 -7.03 32.45 -8.43
CA ILE A 236 -6.39 31.22 -8.87
C ILE A 236 -4.87 31.33 -8.69
N ARG A 237 -4.31 30.34 -7.98
CA ARG A 237 -2.86 30.18 -7.77
C ARG A 237 -2.31 28.94 -8.45
N GLU A 238 -3.17 28.00 -8.81
CA GLU A 238 -2.77 26.78 -9.48
C GLU A 238 -3.75 26.40 -10.59
N ILE A 239 -3.22 25.99 -11.73
CA ILE A 239 -3.96 25.42 -12.86
C ILE A 239 -3.45 24.01 -13.08
N SER A 240 -4.36 23.05 -13.19
CA SER A 240 -4.00 21.72 -13.68
C SER A 240 -4.09 21.67 -15.19
N VAL A 241 -3.14 21.03 -15.84
CA VAL A 241 -3.07 20.63 -17.25
C VAL A 241 -2.88 19.11 -17.33
N GLY A 242 -3.69 18.39 -16.54
CA GLY A 242 -3.63 16.93 -16.43
C GLY A 242 -4.32 16.19 -17.58
N ILE A 243 -3.77 15.02 -17.90
CA ILE A 243 -4.36 13.99 -18.78
C ILE A 243 -5.65 13.42 -18.16
N ASP A 244 -6.59 12.97 -18.99
CA ASP A 244 -7.73 12.16 -18.54
C ASP A 244 -7.25 10.74 -18.19
N ASP A 245 -8.16 9.85 -17.75
CA ASP A 245 -7.86 8.40 -17.63
C ASP A 245 -7.67 7.77 -19.03
N ALA A 246 -6.51 8.01 -19.64
CA ALA A 246 -6.15 7.64 -21.00
C ALA A 246 -4.92 6.73 -20.98
N TYR A 247 -5.02 5.59 -21.66
CA TYR A 247 -3.95 4.58 -21.71
C TYR A 247 -2.92 4.78 -22.84
N THR A 248 -2.94 5.93 -23.53
CA THR A 248 -2.08 6.15 -24.72
C THR A 248 -1.76 7.62 -24.91
N TYR A 249 -0.51 7.90 -25.28
CA TYR A 249 -0.05 9.22 -25.69
C TYR A 249 -0.13 9.41 -27.21
N CYS A 250 0.15 10.61 -27.71
CA CYS A 250 0.12 10.85 -29.15
C CYS A 250 1.34 10.22 -29.84
N GLU A 251 1.08 9.41 -30.87
CA GLU A 251 2.10 8.72 -31.67
C GLU A 251 2.21 9.30 -33.09
N CYS A 252 1.84 10.56 -33.30
CA CYS A 252 2.10 11.21 -34.59
C CYS A 252 3.61 11.41 -34.80
N GLU A 253 4.04 11.56 -36.06
CA GLU A 253 5.46 11.69 -36.43
C GLU A 253 6.23 12.70 -35.55
N LYS A 254 5.65 13.89 -35.32
CA LYS A 254 6.27 14.92 -34.47
C LYS A 254 6.37 14.53 -32.99
N CYS A 255 5.39 13.81 -32.45
CA CYS A 255 5.40 13.37 -31.05
C CYS A 255 6.32 12.15 -30.84
N GLN A 256 6.46 11.30 -31.85
CA GLN A 256 7.46 10.22 -31.85
C GLN A 256 8.89 10.80 -31.90
N GLU A 257 9.13 11.81 -32.74
CA GLU A 257 10.43 12.49 -32.80
C GLU A 257 10.77 13.18 -31.48
N LEU A 258 9.78 13.82 -30.85
CA LEU A 258 9.92 14.35 -29.50
C LEU A 258 10.32 13.27 -28.49
N SER A 259 9.71 12.08 -28.55
CA SER A 259 10.02 10.98 -27.62
C SER A 259 11.42 10.41 -27.86
N LYS A 260 11.84 10.30 -29.12
CA LYS A 260 13.20 9.85 -29.52
C LYS A 260 14.30 10.81 -29.06
N ARG A 261 14.04 12.11 -29.05
CA ARG A 261 15.00 13.13 -28.57
C ARG A 261 15.44 12.90 -27.13
N TYR A 262 14.56 12.37 -26.29
CA TYR A 262 14.83 12.06 -24.89
C TYR A 262 14.90 10.56 -24.62
N ALA A 263 15.25 9.75 -25.64
CA ALA A 263 15.44 8.32 -25.43
C ALA A 263 16.55 8.05 -24.41
N ASP A 264 16.37 7.01 -23.60
CA ASP A 264 17.40 6.54 -22.69
C ASP A 264 18.63 6.02 -23.47
N PRO A 265 19.81 5.91 -22.83
CA PRO A 265 21.02 5.39 -23.49
C PRO A 265 20.86 3.98 -24.08
N ASP A 266 19.87 3.21 -23.61
CA ASP A 266 19.51 1.89 -24.11
C ASP A 266 18.52 1.91 -25.30
N GLY A 267 18.10 3.11 -25.73
CA GLY A 267 17.16 3.32 -26.84
C GLY A 267 15.68 3.32 -26.44
N SER A 268 15.35 3.11 -25.17
CA SER A 268 13.98 3.17 -24.68
C SER A 268 13.38 4.57 -24.89
N THR A 269 12.10 4.63 -25.25
CA THR A 269 11.38 5.89 -25.45
C THR A 269 10.23 6.00 -24.45
N HIS A 270 9.90 7.24 -24.06
CA HIS A 270 9.05 7.51 -22.90
C HIS A 270 7.88 8.45 -23.27
N PRO A 271 6.79 7.97 -23.87
CA PRO A 271 5.70 8.82 -24.34
C PRO A 271 5.06 9.67 -23.24
N ALA A 272 5.12 9.22 -21.98
CA ALA A 272 4.62 9.96 -20.82
C ALA A 272 5.32 11.31 -20.57
N LEU A 273 6.51 11.53 -21.14
CA LEU A 273 7.18 12.83 -21.10
C LEU A 273 6.34 13.94 -21.75
N GLN A 274 5.35 13.59 -22.59
CA GLN A 274 4.42 14.54 -23.20
C GLN A 274 3.64 15.34 -22.15
N CYS A 275 3.36 14.78 -20.96
CA CYS A 275 2.75 15.54 -19.85
C CYS A 275 3.65 16.69 -19.39
N ILE A 276 4.95 16.43 -19.24
CA ILE A 276 5.96 17.41 -18.84
C ILE A 276 6.09 18.48 -19.92
N VAL A 277 6.21 18.06 -21.18
CA VAL A 277 6.37 18.98 -22.32
C VAL A 277 5.16 19.90 -22.46
N LEU A 278 3.93 19.39 -22.31
CA LEU A 278 2.73 20.22 -22.34
C LEU A 278 2.71 21.22 -21.18
N ALA A 279 3.02 20.76 -19.96
CA ALA A 279 3.06 21.62 -18.78
C ALA A 279 4.12 22.72 -18.88
N ASN A 280 5.31 22.41 -19.37
CA ASN A 280 6.37 23.40 -19.62
C ASN A 280 5.94 24.43 -20.67
N LYS A 281 5.35 24.00 -21.79
CA LYS A 281 4.84 24.91 -22.82
C LYS A 281 3.82 25.91 -22.27
N VAL A 282 2.90 25.45 -21.43
CA VAL A 282 1.92 26.31 -20.75
C VAL A 282 2.60 27.21 -19.73
N GLY A 283 3.49 26.66 -18.90
CA GLY A 283 4.24 27.39 -17.88
C GLY A 283 5.07 28.53 -18.48
N ASP A 284 5.82 28.25 -19.54
CA ASP A 284 6.67 29.21 -20.25
C ASP A 284 5.83 30.31 -20.91
N HIS A 285 4.70 29.94 -21.53
CA HIS A 285 3.79 30.91 -22.16
C HIS A 285 3.25 31.94 -21.15
N PHE A 286 2.95 31.51 -19.93
CA PHE A 286 2.35 32.36 -18.90
C PHE A 286 3.32 32.91 -17.85
N ALA A 287 4.60 32.53 -17.87
CA ALA A 287 5.58 32.87 -16.85
C ALA A 287 5.65 34.39 -16.56
N MET A 288 5.60 35.23 -17.60
CA MET A 288 5.62 36.69 -17.45
C MET A 288 4.26 37.28 -17.07
N LYS A 289 3.16 36.75 -17.62
CA LYS A 289 1.81 37.31 -17.43
C LYS A 289 1.21 36.93 -16.07
N TYR A 290 1.46 35.71 -15.60
CA TYR A 290 0.95 35.17 -14.34
C TYR A 290 2.07 34.55 -13.51
N PRO A 291 3.05 35.35 -13.03
CA PRO A 291 4.23 34.84 -12.33
C PRO A 291 3.94 34.17 -10.98
N ASN A 292 2.72 34.35 -10.45
CA ASN A 292 2.26 33.77 -9.19
C ASN A 292 1.38 32.52 -9.38
N VAL A 293 1.21 32.05 -10.62
CA VAL A 293 0.43 30.85 -10.94
C VAL A 293 1.38 29.68 -11.18
N ARG A 294 1.10 28.57 -10.50
CA ARG A 294 1.75 27.28 -10.70
C ARG A 294 0.91 26.43 -11.67
N PHE A 295 1.57 25.79 -12.64
CA PHE A 295 0.93 24.88 -13.57
C PHE A 295 1.30 23.44 -13.22
N ASN A 296 0.30 22.63 -12.86
CA ASN A 296 0.48 21.24 -12.49
C ASN A 296 0.01 20.33 -13.61
N PHE A 297 0.61 19.15 -13.76
CA PHE A 297 -0.02 18.04 -14.47
C PHE A 297 -0.23 16.87 -13.51
N LEU A 298 -1.14 15.96 -13.82
CA LEU A 298 -1.28 14.69 -13.14
C LEU A 298 -0.64 13.59 -13.98
N GLY A 299 0.32 12.87 -13.42
CA GLY A 299 0.93 11.70 -14.03
C GLY A 299 0.51 10.42 -13.32
N TYR A 300 0.27 9.35 -14.08
CA TYR A 300 -0.12 8.04 -13.55
C TYR A 300 1.02 7.01 -13.71
N LEU A 301 1.46 6.41 -12.60
CA LEU A 301 2.23 5.16 -12.60
C LEU A 301 1.23 3.99 -12.53
N GLY A 302 0.44 3.82 -13.59
CA GLY A 302 -0.67 2.85 -13.62
C GLY A 302 -0.61 1.89 -14.79
N PHE A 303 -0.07 2.33 -15.93
CA PHE A 303 -0.34 1.67 -17.22
C PHE A 303 0.92 1.46 -18.05
N GLY A 304 2.05 1.34 -17.35
CA GLY A 304 3.38 1.02 -17.89
C GLY A 304 4.14 2.21 -18.50
N ASP A 305 3.78 3.40 -18.03
CA ASP A 305 4.49 4.62 -18.35
C ASP A 305 5.75 4.77 -17.49
N SER A 306 6.86 5.06 -18.16
CA SER A 306 8.12 5.46 -17.57
C SER A 306 8.50 6.85 -18.10
N LEU A 307 9.39 7.53 -17.39
CA LEU A 307 9.96 8.83 -17.80
C LEU A 307 11.42 8.67 -18.18
N PRO A 308 12.03 9.50 -19.02
CA PRO A 308 13.43 9.30 -19.38
C PRO A 308 14.36 9.49 -18.17
N THR A 309 15.49 8.79 -18.18
CA THR A 309 16.60 8.92 -17.22
C THR A 309 17.44 10.17 -17.45
N THR A 310 17.34 10.78 -18.63
CA THR A 310 18.07 12.02 -18.97
C THR A 310 17.71 13.18 -18.03
N THR A 311 18.70 14.01 -17.75
CA THR A 311 18.54 15.28 -17.02
C THR A 311 18.19 16.45 -17.93
N ASP A 312 18.18 16.26 -19.25
CA ASP A 312 17.92 17.33 -20.23
C ASP A 312 16.45 17.79 -20.24
N LEU A 313 15.54 16.97 -19.69
CA LEU A 313 14.14 17.33 -19.48
C LEU A 313 13.92 17.71 -18.02
N ALA A 314 13.70 19.00 -17.76
CA ALA A 314 13.40 19.54 -16.42
C ALA A 314 12.09 20.35 -16.45
N PHE A 315 11.47 20.55 -15.28
CA PHE A 315 10.28 21.39 -15.19
C PHE A 315 10.63 22.87 -15.33
N SER A 316 9.76 23.62 -16.02
CA SER A 316 9.83 25.09 -16.00
C SER A 316 9.69 25.62 -14.56
N PRO A 317 10.23 26.81 -14.22
CA PRO A 317 10.27 27.33 -12.84
C PRO A 317 8.91 27.57 -12.16
N ASN A 318 7.81 27.52 -12.89
CA ASN A 318 6.42 27.63 -12.42
C ASN A 318 5.60 26.35 -12.66
N VAL A 319 6.25 25.24 -13.01
CA VAL A 319 5.61 23.95 -13.23
C VAL A 319 5.83 23.02 -12.03
N GLY A 320 4.79 22.26 -11.69
CA GLY A 320 4.84 21.15 -10.74
C GLY A 320 4.10 19.93 -11.27
N ALA A 321 4.04 18.87 -10.46
CA ALA A 321 3.36 17.64 -10.84
C ALA A 321 2.58 17.02 -9.68
N GLY A 322 1.50 16.34 -10.00
CA GLY A 322 0.81 15.35 -9.18
C GLY A 322 1.22 13.96 -9.65
N VAL A 323 1.50 13.05 -8.71
CA VAL A 323 1.85 11.66 -9.01
C VAL A 323 0.80 10.72 -8.44
N ALA A 324 0.22 9.86 -9.28
CA ALA A 324 -0.74 8.84 -8.89
C ALA A 324 -0.14 7.44 -9.10
N GLU A 325 0.18 6.74 -8.01
CA GLU A 325 0.75 5.38 -8.07
C GLU A 325 -0.32 4.34 -7.79
N LEU A 326 -1.23 4.15 -8.75
CA LEU A 326 -2.30 3.17 -8.62
C LEU A 326 -1.76 1.73 -8.69
N TRP A 327 -0.81 1.48 -9.59
CA TRP A 327 -0.26 0.15 -9.84
C TRP A 327 0.94 -0.16 -8.95
N ARG A 328 0.66 -0.25 -7.66
CA ARG A 328 1.58 -0.72 -6.62
C ARG A 328 0.86 -1.65 -5.65
N ASN A 329 1.63 -2.35 -4.83
CA ASN A 329 1.08 -3.10 -3.70
C ASN A 329 0.73 -2.12 -2.57
N HIS A 330 -0.56 -1.86 -2.36
CA HIS A 330 -1.05 -0.96 -1.30
C HIS A 330 -1.07 -1.62 0.08
N GLY A 331 -0.68 -2.90 0.16
CA GLY A 331 -0.26 -3.58 1.38
C GLY A 331 1.18 -3.32 1.80
N LEU A 332 1.92 -2.45 1.09
CA LEU A 332 3.29 -2.07 1.42
C LEU A 332 3.47 -0.53 1.41
N PRO A 333 4.47 0.00 2.13
CA PRO A 333 4.84 1.42 2.02
C PRO A 333 5.17 1.83 0.59
N ALA A 334 4.93 3.10 0.23
CA ALA A 334 5.11 3.56 -1.16
C ALA A 334 6.53 3.34 -1.69
N ASN A 335 7.55 3.48 -0.83
CA ASN A 335 8.95 3.21 -1.19
C ASN A 335 9.32 1.72 -1.26
N CYS A 336 8.37 0.81 -1.00
CA CYS A 336 8.51 -0.63 -1.20
C CYS A 336 7.93 -1.09 -2.54
N ASN A 337 7.93 -0.22 -3.55
CA ASN A 337 7.51 -0.50 -4.91
C ASN A 337 8.64 -0.16 -5.88
N GLU A 338 9.23 -1.16 -6.51
CA GLU A 338 10.34 -1.00 -7.46
C GLU A 338 9.96 -0.13 -8.67
N ARG A 339 8.66 -0.06 -8.99
CA ARG A 339 8.13 0.79 -10.06
C ARG A 339 8.12 2.28 -9.68
N SER A 340 8.22 2.62 -8.39
CA SER A 340 8.14 4.03 -7.96
C SER A 340 9.34 4.85 -8.42
N ASP A 341 10.53 4.28 -8.55
CA ASP A 341 11.69 5.06 -9.03
C ASP A 341 11.52 5.54 -10.48
N ILE A 342 10.98 4.70 -11.37
CA ILE A 342 10.87 4.99 -12.81
C ILE A 342 9.83 6.08 -13.15
N PHE A 343 9.03 6.50 -12.18
CA PHE A 343 8.04 7.56 -12.37
C PHE A 343 8.08 8.58 -11.24
N PHE A 344 7.68 8.22 -10.02
CA PHE A 344 7.72 9.12 -8.87
C PHE A 344 9.14 9.64 -8.61
N GLY A 345 10.14 8.74 -8.55
CA GLY A 345 11.54 9.10 -8.32
C GLY A 345 12.11 10.01 -9.41
N ARG A 346 11.84 9.70 -10.68
CA ARG A 346 12.22 10.55 -11.83
C ARG A 346 11.56 11.93 -11.77
N LEU A 347 10.26 12.02 -11.47
CA LEU A 347 9.56 13.29 -11.29
C LEU A 347 10.11 14.11 -10.12
N ALA A 348 10.44 13.45 -9.00
CA ALA A 348 11.00 14.13 -7.83
C ALA A 348 12.34 14.79 -8.18
N ARG A 349 13.21 14.08 -8.91
CA ARG A 349 14.51 14.59 -9.40
C ARG A 349 14.38 15.71 -10.44
N MET A 350 13.34 15.67 -11.28
CA MET A 350 13.06 16.72 -12.29
C MET A 350 12.35 17.95 -11.71
N SER A 351 11.73 17.81 -10.54
CA SER A 351 10.94 18.88 -9.92
C SER A 351 11.84 19.97 -9.34
N SER A 352 11.36 21.23 -9.42
CA SER A 352 12.03 22.34 -8.75
C SER A 352 11.75 22.34 -7.26
N GLU A 353 12.74 22.68 -6.41
CA GLU A 353 12.55 22.80 -4.96
C GLU A 353 11.38 23.73 -4.59
N LYS A 354 11.20 24.81 -5.37
CA LYS A 354 10.14 25.81 -5.16
C LYS A 354 8.74 25.27 -5.42
N ASN A 355 8.54 24.32 -6.33
CA ASN A 355 7.20 23.84 -6.70
C ASN A 355 6.95 22.39 -6.29
N GLY A 356 7.97 21.54 -6.12
CA GLY A 356 7.89 20.16 -5.62
C GLY A 356 6.78 19.30 -6.24
N LEU A 357 6.52 18.16 -5.60
CA LEU A 357 5.46 17.24 -6.02
C LEU A 357 4.22 17.32 -5.13
N TYR A 358 3.09 17.01 -5.74
CA TYR A 358 1.92 16.51 -5.05
C TYR A 358 1.75 15.02 -5.31
N VAL A 359 1.04 14.35 -4.42
CA VAL A 359 0.71 12.93 -4.55
C VAL A 359 -0.80 12.74 -4.55
N TRP A 360 -1.28 11.92 -5.46
CA TRP A 360 -2.60 11.28 -5.42
C TRP A 360 -2.40 9.87 -4.86
N ASP A 361 -2.63 9.70 -3.56
CA ASP A 361 -2.46 8.42 -2.87
C ASP A 361 -3.79 7.66 -2.81
N TYR A 362 -3.71 6.36 -2.50
CA TYR A 362 -4.84 5.45 -2.42
C TYR A 362 -4.78 4.68 -1.10
N LEU A 363 -5.70 4.98 -0.18
CA LEU A 363 -5.84 4.28 1.11
C LEU A 363 -7.20 3.58 1.19
N ALA A 364 -7.51 2.79 0.16
CA ALA A 364 -8.77 2.06 0.06
C ALA A 364 -8.63 0.77 -0.76
N ASN A 365 -9.51 -0.19 -0.45
CA ASN A 365 -9.90 -1.22 -1.39
C ASN A 365 -11.24 -0.82 -2.03
N PHE A 366 -11.21 -0.33 -3.27
CA PHE A 366 -12.41 0.13 -3.97
C PHE A 366 -13.34 -1.02 -4.39
N SER A 367 -12.85 -2.25 -4.40
CA SER A 367 -13.72 -3.41 -4.67
C SER A 367 -14.67 -3.71 -3.53
N ASP A 368 -14.27 -3.42 -2.29
CA ASP A 368 -15.03 -3.58 -1.05
C ASP A 368 -14.35 -2.83 0.11
N PHE A 369 -14.95 -1.73 0.57
CA PHE A 369 -14.46 -0.93 1.68
C PHE A 369 -14.62 -1.61 3.04
N CYS A 370 -15.48 -2.64 3.15
CA CYS A 370 -15.84 -3.28 4.41
C CYS A 370 -14.97 -4.48 4.74
N ILE A 371 -14.29 -5.11 3.78
CA ILE A 371 -13.39 -6.22 4.12
C ILE A 371 -12.21 -5.74 4.99
N PRO A 372 -11.76 -6.55 5.96
CA PRO A 372 -10.58 -6.26 6.77
C PRO A 372 -9.35 -5.99 5.90
N PHE A 373 -8.79 -4.78 5.91
CA PHE A 373 -7.69 -4.40 5.01
C PHE A 373 -6.49 -3.84 5.80
N PRO A 374 -5.26 -4.39 5.63
CA PRO A 374 -4.15 -4.11 6.55
C PRO A 374 -3.35 -2.85 6.17
N ASN A 375 -3.99 -1.67 6.17
CA ASN A 375 -3.37 -0.41 5.73
C ASN A 375 -2.83 0.50 6.86
N HIS A 376 -3.31 0.35 8.09
CA HIS A 376 -3.07 1.30 9.18
C HIS A 376 -1.59 1.60 9.50
N ARG A 377 -0.70 0.60 9.48
CA ARG A 377 0.74 0.77 9.80
C ARG A 377 1.57 1.30 8.63
N ILE A 378 1.12 1.09 7.41
CA ILE A 378 1.88 1.34 6.18
C ILE A 378 2.17 2.83 5.99
N PHE A 379 1.18 3.67 6.28
CA PHE A 379 1.26 5.09 5.96
C PHE A 379 2.34 5.83 6.74
N GLY A 380 2.77 5.32 7.90
CA GLY A 380 3.87 5.92 8.68
C GLY A 380 5.18 5.99 7.90
N GLN A 381 5.55 4.91 7.23
CA GLN A 381 6.75 4.88 6.38
C GLN A 381 6.52 5.64 5.05
N THR A 382 5.33 5.55 4.48
CA THR A 382 4.96 6.33 3.28
C THR A 382 5.10 7.84 3.51
N ALA A 383 4.61 8.36 4.65
CA ALA A 383 4.71 9.78 4.97
C ALA A 383 6.17 10.25 5.13
N LYS A 384 7.04 9.41 5.72
CA LYS A 384 8.48 9.68 5.83
C LYS A 384 9.14 9.73 4.45
N PHE A 385 8.83 8.77 3.59
CA PHE A 385 9.29 8.76 2.21
C PHE A 385 8.85 10.03 1.44
N TYR A 386 7.59 10.47 1.62
CA TYR A 386 7.10 11.70 1.01
C TYR A 386 7.84 12.95 1.51
N LYS A 387 8.15 13.02 2.82
CA LYS A 387 8.99 14.09 3.39
C LYS A 387 10.39 14.08 2.78
N GLU A 388 11.03 12.92 2.72
CA GLU A 388 12.38 12.74 2.15
C GLU A 388 12.42 13.08 0.66
N SER A 389 11.30 12.90 -0.05
CA SER A 389 11.16 13.16 -1.48
C SER A 389 10.69 14.59 -1.83
N GLY A 390 10.57 15.48 -0.84
CA GLY A 390 10.15 16.87 -1.07
C GLY A 390 8.68 17.04 -1.50
N VAL A 391 7.81 16.09 -1.17
CA VAL A 391 6.37 16.19 -1.42
C VAL A 391 5.77 17.32 -0.59
N ARG A 392 5.02 18.20 -1.24
CA ARG A 392 4.40 19.38 -0.62
C ARG A 392 2.97 19.18 -0.16
N GLY A 393 2.33 18.13 -0.67
CA GLY A 393 0.90 17.95 -0.55
C GLY A 393 0.46 16.58 -1.01
N VAL A 394 -0.57 16.06 -0.35
CA VAL A 394 -1.17 14.77 -0.66
C VAL A 394 -2.68 14.90 -0.70
N PHE A 395 -3.26 14.51 -1.82
CA PHE A 395 -4.65 14.12 -1.94
C PHE A 395 -4.72 12.60 -1.83
N CYS A 396 -5.56 12.07 -0.94
CA CYS A 396 -5.74 10.63 -0.81
C CYS A 396 -7.16 10.24 -1.19
N GLN A 397 -7.30 9.47 -2.27
CA GLN A 397 -8.55 8.78 -2.57
C GLN A 397 -8.71 7.64 -1.56
N SER A 398 -9.52 7.91 -0.54
CA SER A 398 -9.68 7.01 0.61
C SER A 398 -10.96 6.20 0.44
N GLN A 399 -11.29 5.37 1.44
CA GLN A 399 -12.59 4.70 1.47
C GLN A 399 -13.70 5.77 1.45
N TYR A 400 -14.55 5.77 0.43
CA TYR A 400 -15.61 6.77 0.29
C TYR A 400 -16.56 6.74 1.48
N ALA A 401 -16.77 5.57 2.07
CA ALA A 401 -17.62 5.35 3.22
C ALA A 401 -16.83 5.18 4.51
N THR A 402 -16.15 6.24 4.94
CA THR A 402 -15.28 6.28 6.13
C THR A 402 -15.99 5.82 7.42
N THR A 403 -17.31 6.00 7.51
CA THR A 403 -18.11 5.61 8.69
C THR A 403 -18.37 4.10 8.79
N ILE A 404 -18.51 3.40 7.67
CA ILE A 404 -18.88 1.97 7.62
C ILE A 404 -17.74 1.06 7.14
N GLY A 405 -16.77 1.61 6.40
CA GLY A 405 -15.59 0.89 5.93
C GLY A 405 -14.66 0.48 7.07
N ASP A 406 -13.86 -0.56 6.81
CA ASP A 406 -12.94 -1.11 7.80
C ASP A 406 -11.91 -0.05 8.23
N MET A 407 -11.97 0.29 9.51
CA MET A 407 -11.08 1.25 10.18
C MET A 407 -10.94 2.59 9.45
N GLY A 408 -11.93 3.00 8.66
CA GLY A 408 -11.87 4.21 7.82
C GLY A 408 -11.55 5.48 8.62
N ALA A 409 -12.21 5.66 9.77
CA ALA A 409 -11.98 6.80 10.64
C ALA A 409 -10.59 6.82 11.30
N LEU A 410 -10.03 5.66 11.67
CA LEU A 410 -8.66 5.53 12.17
C LEU A 410 -7.66 5.89 11.07
N ASN A 411 -7.84 5.34 9.87
CA ASN A 411 -6.95 5.56 8.74
C ASN A 411 -6.92 7.04 8.33
N LEU A 412 -8.08 7.71 8.29
CA LEU A 412 -8.15 9.14 8.01
C LEU A 412 -7.48 9.97 9.11
N TRP A 413 -7.63 9.58 10.38
CA TRP A 413 -6.97 10.26 11.49
C TRP A 413 -5.44 10.10 11.43
N LEU A 414 -4.94 8.89 11.16
CA LEU A 414 -3.50 8.64 10.96
C LEU A 414 -2.94 9.43 9.77
N PHE A 415 -3.65 9.44 8.64
CA PHE A 415 -3.31 10.25 7.46
C PHE A 415 -3.13 11.72 7.83
N ALA A 416 -4.10 12.29 8.55
CA ALA A 416 -4.06 13.69 8.97
C ALA A 416 -2.89 13.99 9.94
N LYS A 417 -2.59 13.10 10.89
CA LYS A 417 -1.47 13.26 11.82
C LYS A 417 -0.12 13.15 11.15
N LEU A 418 0.06 12.16 10.29
CA LEU A 418 1.35 11.85 9.67
C LEU A 418 1.72 12.84 8.57
N LEU A 419 0.76 13.46 7.88
CA LEU A 419 1.07 14.55 6.94
C LEU A 419 1.37 15.89 7.64
N TRP A 420 0.87 16.07 8.87
CA TRP A 420 1.29 17.18 9.71
C TRP A 420 2.73 16.96 10.18
N ASN A 421 3.02 15.79 10.77
CA ASN A 421 4.36 15.41 11.22
C ASN A 421 4.66 13.93 10.89
N PRO A 422 5.45 13.68 9.82
CA PRO A 422 5.84 12.33 9.40
C PRO A 422 6.76 11.59 10.38
N ASP A 423 7.39 12.29 11.34
CA ASP A 423 8.31 11.68 12.31
C ASP A 423 7.58 11.03 13.49
N LEU A 424 6.24 11.18 13.58
CA LEU A 424 5.43 10.56 14.61
C LEU A 424 5.44 9.03 14.50
N ASP A 425 5.44 8.36 15.65
CA ASP A 425 5.36 6.90 15.73
C ASP A 425 3.91 6.42 15.50
N VAL A 426 3.71 5.67 14.41
CA VAL A 426 2.38 5.22 13.97
C VAL A 426 1.74 4.26 14.97
N ASP A 427 2.52 3.46 15.69
CA ASP A 427 2.01 2.53 16.70
C ASP A 427 1.50 3.28 17.94
N THR A 428 2.23 4.29 18.40
CA THR A 428 1.81 5.19 19.48
C THR A 428 0.54 5.96 19.11
N LEU A 429 0.48 6.47 17.88
CA LEU A 429 -0.71 7.14 17.35
C LEU A 429 -1.92 6.17 17.32
N THR A 430 -1.73 4.97 16.79
CA THR A 430 -2.77 3.93 16.72
C THR A 430 -3.27 3.57 18.11
N ALA A 431 -2.40 3.30 19.07
CA ALA A 431 -2.77 2.99 20.45
C ALA A 431 -3.55 4.14 21.11
N THR A 432 -3.16 5.38 20.84
CA THR A 432 -3.84 6.59 21.34
C THR A 432 -5.26 6.68 20.79
N TYR A 433 -5.43 6.54 19.47
CA TYR A 433 -6.73 6.57 18.82
C TYR A 433 -7.61 5.41 19.30
N VAL A 434 -7.08 4.17 19.31
CA VAL A 434 -7.83 2.97 19.68
C VAL A 434 -8.37 3.09 21.11
N LYS A 435 -7.56 3.58 22.05
CA LYS A 435 -8.01 3.84 23.42
C LYS A 435 -9.14 4.88 23.48
N ALA A 436 -9.01 5.97 22.72
CA ALA A 436 -9.98 7.06 22.71
C ALA A 436 -11.30 6.69 22.02
N ALA A 437 -11.23 6.02 20.87
CA ALA A 437 -12.38 5.69 20.04
C ALA A 437 -13.20 4.51 20.60
N TYR A 438 -12.53 3.53 21.22
CA TYR A 438 -13.15 2.24 21.57
C TYR A 438 -13.18 1.95 23.07
N GLY A 439 -12.57 2.79 23.92
CA GLY A 439 -12.67 2.70 25.38
C GLY A 439 -12.37 1.29 25.90
N ASN A 440 -13.35 0.67 26.57
CA ASN A 440 -13.19 -0.68 27.10
C ASN A 440 -13.00 -1.77 26.03
N GLY A 441 -13.43 -1.53 24.78
CA GLY A 441 -13.22 -2.44 23.67
C GLY A 441 -11.83 -2.34 23.02
N ALA A 442 -11.00 -1.38 23.45
CA ALA A 442 -9.69 -1.10 22.85
C ALA A 442 -8.79 -2.32 22.71
N LYS A 443 -8.77 -3.23 23.70
CA LYS A 443 -7.96 -4.46 23.63
C LYS A 443 -8.36 -5.35 22.46
N GLY A 444 -9.65 -5.55 22.22
CA GLY A 444 -10.14 -6.38 21.11
C GLY A 444 -9.87 -5.72 19.76
N ILE A 445 -9.94 -4.40 19.68
CA ILE A 445 -9.58 -3.68 18.44
C ILE A 445 -8.07 -3.75 18.18
N GLN A 446 -7.23 -3.61 19.21
CA GLN A 446 -5.78 -3.76 19.06
C GLN A 446 -5.41 -5.18 18.59
N GLU A 447 -6.03 -6.20 19.18
CA GLU A 447 -5.87 -7.60 18.75
C GLU A 447 -6.28 -7.79 17.28
N TYR A 448 -7.39 -7.17 16.85
CA TYR A 448 -7.82 -7.19 15.45
C TYR A 448 -6.76 -6.58 14.51
N LEU A 449 -6.23 -5.40 14.84
CA LEU A 449 -5.20 -4.73 14.04
C LEU A 449 -3.89 -5.52 13.98
N ASP A 450 -3.47 -6.11 15.10
CA ASP A 450 -2.25 -6.93 15.17
C ASP A 450 -2.38 -8.23 14.36
N LEU A 451 -3.56 -8.84 14.34
CA LEU A 451 -3.85 -10.01 13.49
C LEU A 451 -3.81 -9.65 12.00
N LEU A 452 -4.32 -8.48 11.60
CA LEU A 452 -4.25 -8.01 10.22
C LEU A 452 -2.81 -7.73 9.79
N GLU A 453 -2.01 -7.10 10.65
CA GLU A 453 -0.59 -6.87 10.37
C GLU A 453 0.19 -8.19 10.28
N HIS A 454 -0.11 -9.15 11.16
CA HIS A 454 0.46 -10.49 11.08
C HIS A 454 0.11 -11.18 9.77
N ALA A 455 -1.14 -11.12 9.34
CA ALA A 455 -1.59 -11.68 8.06
C ALA A 455 -0.87 -11.05 6.86
N ARG A 456 -0.68 -9.73 6.87
CA ARG A 456 0.08 -8.98 5.85
C ARG A 456 1.54 -9.46 5.74
N LEU A 457 2.18 -9.69 6.89
CA LEU A 457 3.59 -10.12 6.99
C LEU A 457 3.80 -11.64 6.95
N ARG A 458 2.73 -12.44 6.89
CA ARG A 458 2.84 -13.91 6.92
C ARG A 458 3.55 -14.47 5.70
N GLN A 459 3.35 -13.85 4.53
CA GLN A 459 3.78 -14.41 3.27
C GLN A 459 4.17 -13.28 2.31
N ARG A 460 5.45 -13.24 1.94
CA ARG A 460 5.98 -12.28 0.96
C ARG A 460 5.29 -12.48 -0.40
N TRP A 461 5.29 -11.43 -1.21
CA TRP A 461 4.70 -11.38 -2.55
C TRP A 461 3.17 -11.46 -2.58
N THR A 462 2.52 -11.37 -1.41
CA THR A 462 1.06 -11.23 -1.33
C THR A 462 0.67 -9.86 -1.90
N TRP A 463 -0.21 -9.84 -2.90
CA TRP A 463 -0.64 -8.60 -3.54
C TRP A 463 -1.90 -8.06 -2.87
N LEU A 464 -1.83 -6.82 -2.37
CA LEU A 464 -2.97 -6.09 -1.80
C LEU A 464 -3.15 -4.81 -2.62
N GLY A 465 -3.75 -4.95 -3.81
CA GLY A 465 -4.03 -3.82 -4.70
C GLY A 465 -5.24 -2.99 -4.25
N CYS A 466 -5.55 -1.94 -5.02
CA CYS A 466 -6.74 -1.11 -4.84
C CYS A 466 -8.07 -1.83 -5.17
N TYR A 467 -8.02 -2.98 -5.83
CA TYR A 467 -9.19 -3.74 -6.29
C TYR A 467 -9.03 -5.22 -5.97
N VAL A 468 -9.26 -5.56 -4.71
CA VAL A 468 -9.17 -6.92 -4.17
C VAL A 468 -10.57 -7.35 -3.74
N ALA A 469 -11.00 -8.52 -4.23
CA ALA A 469 -12.40 -8.91 -4.15
C ALA A 469 -12.77 -9.61 -2.83
N ASP A 470 -11.80 -10.25 -2.16
CA ASP A 470 -12.00 -10.94 -0.89
C ASP A 470 -10.72 -10.99 -0.04
N THR A 471 -10.79 -11.65 1.11
CA THR A 471 -9.65 -11.80 2.04
C THR A 471 -8.89 -13.14 1.92
N SER A 472 -9.24 -14.01 0.96
CA SER A 472 -8.82 -15.43 0.92
C SER A 472 -7.34 -15.67 0.66
N HIS A 473 -6.63 -14.67 0.15
CA HIS A 473 -5.21 -14.76 -0.19
C HIS A 473 -4.26 -14.27 0.93
N TYR A 474 -4.79 -13.60 1.97
CA TYR A 474 -4.00 -13.18 3.15
C TYR A 474 -4.61 -13.63 4.49
N LEU A 475 -5.92 -13.88 4.58
CA LEU A 475 -6.58 -14.43 5.77
C LEU A 475 -6.91 -15.91 5.61
N THR A 476 -6.43 -16.72 6.55
CA THR A 476 -6.88 -18.11 6.75
C THR A 476 -8.24 -18.16 7.46
N GLY A 477 -8.90 -19.31 7.45
CA GLY A 477 -10.15 -19.49 8.21
C GLY A 477 -9.95 -19.28 9.73
N ASP A 478 -8.79 -19.65 10.26
CA ASP A 478 -8.39 -19.34 11.64
C ASP A 478 -8.32 -17.84 11.90
N ASP A 479 -7.70 -17.08 11.00
CA ASP A 479 -7.60 -15.63 11.13
C ASP A 479 -8.98 -15.00 11.15
N CYS A 480 -9.87 -15.42 10.24
CA CYS A 480 -11.24 -14.93 10.20
C CYS A 480 -11.98 -15.17 11.53
N VAL A 481 -11.83 -16.35 12.14
CA VAL A 481 -12.43 -16.64 13.45
C VAL A 481 -11.79 -15.80 14.57
N LYS A 482 -10.46 -15.64 14.58
CA LYS A 482 -9.75 -14.83 15.57
C LYS A 482 -10.15 -13.35 15.47
N LEU A 483 -10.21 -12.80 14.26
CA LEU A 483 -10.64 -11.43 13.98
C LEU A 483 -12.08 -11.20 14.43
N LEU A 484 -13.01 -12.09 14.05
CA LEU A 484 -14.41 -11.97 14.45
C LEU A 484 -14.58 -12.03 15.97
N ARG A 485 -13.85 -12.94 16.64
CA ARG A 485 -13.81 -13.03 18.10
C ARG A 485 -13.28 -11.74 18.74
N ALA A 486 -12.21 -11.16 18.20
CA ALA A 486 -11.62 -9.93 18.73
C ALA A 486 -12.63 -8.76 18.68
N LEU A 487 -13.38 -8.65 17.58
CA LEU A 487 -14.45 -7.65 17.41
C LEU A 487 -15.65 -7.91 18.33
N ASP A 488 -16.08 -9.16 18.48
CA ASP A 488 -17.16 -9.52 19.43
C ASP A 488 -16.75 -9.21 20.88
N ASN A 489 -15.51 -9.53 21.26
CA ASN A 489 -14.97 -9.21 22.59
C ASN A 489 -14.94 -7.69 22.82
N ALA A 490 -14.52 -6.92 21.82
CA ALA A 490 -14.53 -5.46 21.88
C ALA A 490 -15.95 -4.91 22.10
N TRP A 491 -16.93 -5.41 21.33
CA TRP A 491 -18.33 -5.05 21.48
C TRP A 491 -18.87 -5.41 22.86
N ILE A 492 -18.65 -6.63 23.36
CA ILE A 492 -19.12 -7.08 24.67
C ILE A 492 -18.55 -6.21 25.79
N ALA A 493 -17.27 -5.83 25.70
CA ALA A 493 -16.60 -5.03 26.72
C ALA A 493 -17.07 -3.57 26.79
N GLY A 494 -17.48 -2.98 25.65
CA GLY A 494 -17.83 -1.56 25.54
C GLY A 494 -19.30 -1.23 25.28
N ARG A 495 -20.16 -2.22 24.97
CA ARG A 495 -21.59 -1.98 24.69
C ARG A 495 -22.30 -1.27 25.85
N GLY A 496 -23.21 -0.36 25.50
CA GLY A 496 -23.98 0.44 26.47
C GLY A 496 -23.25 1.69 26.98
N ARG A 497 -22.03 1.95 26.49
CA ARG A 497 -21.26 3.17 26.79
C ARG A 497 -21.21 4.13 25.61
N ARG A 498 -20.59 5.29 25.80
CA ARG A 498 -20.50 6.35 24.79
C ARG A 498 -19.78 5.87 23.51
N GLU A 499 -18.74 5.05 23.66
CA GLU A 499 -17.96 4.42 22.59
C GLU A 499 -18.71 3.33 21.81
N SER A 500 -19.94 2.95 22.22
CA SER A 500 -20.71 1.90 21.54
C SER A 500 -20.95 2.20 20.06
N LEU A 501 -20.99 3.48 19.68
CA LEU A 501 -21.13 3.88 18.28
C LEU A 501 -19.97 3.37 17.42
N MET A 502 -18.73 3.60 17.86
CA MET A 502 -17.53 3.17 17.15
C MET A 502 -17.41 1.64 17.13
N LEU A 503 -17.69 0.98 18.27
CA LEU A 503 -17.67 -0.48 18.38
C LEU A 503 -18.77 -1.16 17.56
N ARG A 504 -19.90 -0.49 17.34
CA ARG A 504 -20.96 -1.01 16.47
C ARG A 504 -20.50 -1.04 15.02
N ARG A 505 -19.81 0.01 14.55
CA ARG A 505 -19.31 0.15 13.17
C ARG A 505 -18.29 -0.94 12.83
N THR A 506 -17.38 -1.27 13.75
CA THR A 506 -16.35 -2.31 13.51
C THR A 506 -16.95 -3.70 13.27
N ARG A 507 -18.17 -3.98 13.74
CA ARG A 507 -18.84 -5.27 13.49
C ARG A 507 -19.25 -5.45 12.02
N ILE A 508 -19.41 -4.36 11.25
CA ILE A 508 -19.75 -4.42 9.83
C ILE A 508 -18.66 -5.19 9.08
N ALA A 509 -17.39 -4.80 9.24
CA ALA A 509 -16.25 -5.46 8.62
C ALA A 509 -16.11 -6.94 9.04
N GLY A 510 -16.31 -7.22 10.34
CA GLY A 510 -16.29 -8.59 10.85
C GLY A 510 -17.35 -9.50 10.24
N TYR A 511 -18.59 -9.01 10.08
CA TYR A 511 -19.66 -9.79 9.46
C TYR A 511 -19.54 -9.86 7.95
N ASP A 512 -19.06 -8.82 7.29
CA ASP A 512 -18.81 -8.84 5.86
C ASP A 512 -17.80 -9.96 5.50
N MET A 513 -16.64 -9.94 6.15
CA MET A 513 -15.63 -10.98 6.02
C MET A 513 -16.17 -12.36 6.38
N ALA A 514 -16.92 -12.49 7.48
CA ALA A 514 -17.43 -13.78 7.91
C ALA A 514 -18.51 -14.34 6.96
N LEU A 515 -19.29 -13.48 6.30
CA LEU A 515 -20.23 -13.89 5.24
C LEU A 515 -19.47 -14.34 3.99
N GLN A 516 -18.40 -13.64 3.62
CA GLN A 516 -17.54 -14.01 2.48
C GLN A 516 -16.80 -15.34 2.70
N ARG A 517 -16.40 -15.60 3.96
CA ARG A 517 -15.50 -16.70 4.35
C ARG A 517 -16.18 -17.77 5.20
N TYR A 518 -17.50 -17.81 5.23
CA TYR A 518 -18.28 -18.60 6.18
C TYR A 518 -17.87 -20.08 6.20
N ASN A 519 -17.81 -20.72 5.02
CA ASN A 519 -17.48 -22.14 4.92
C ASN A 519 -16.03 -22.44 5.38
N ASP A 520 -15.11 -21.50 5.18
CA ASP A 520 -13.73 -21.63 5.67
C ASP A 520 -13.62 -21.54 7.19
N MET A 521 -14.60 -20.92 7.85
CA MET A 521 -14.58 -20.67 9.29
C MET A 521 -15.20 -21.81 10.10
N ILE A 522 -15.97 -22.72 9.49
CA ILE A 522 -16.73 -23.74 10.23
C ILE A 522 -15.81 -24.66 11.05
N GLU A 523 -14.81 -25.28 10.41
CA GLU A 523 -13.87 -26.16 11.10
C GLU A 523 -12.97 -25.38 12.09
N PRO A 524 -12.35 -24.24 11.73
CA PRO A 524 -11.62 -23.42 12.70
C PRO A 524 -12.45 -22.95 13.89
N ALA A 525 -13.72 -22.60 13.70
CA ALA A 525 -14.61 -22.18 14.78
C ALA A 525 -14.86 -23.31 15.77
N GLN A 526 -15.06 -24.54 15.30
CA GLN A 526 -15.19 -25.72 16.16
C GLN A 526 -13.89 -25.97 16.94
N ARG A 527 -12.73 -25.99 16.26
CA ARG A 527 -11.43 -26.21 16.89
C ARG A 527 -11.09 -25.13 17.91
N LEU A 528 -11.37 -23.87 17.60
CA LEU A 528 -11.14 -22.72 18.49
C LEU A 528 -12.23 -22.54 19.54
N ARG A 529 -13.27 -23.38 19.55
CA ARG A 529 -14.44 -23.29 20.46
C ARG A 529 -15.17 -21.94 20.37
N TYR A 530 -15.26 -21.39 19.16
CA TYR A 530 -16.05 -20.20 18.85
C TYR A 530 -17.44 -20.61 18.34
N LYS A 531 -18.50 -20.02 18.90
CA LYS A 531 -19.86 -20.26 18.42
C LYS A 531 -20.12 -19.40 17.18
N LEU A 532 -19.93 -19.97 16.00
CA LEU A 532 -20.23 -19.29 14.74
C LEU A 532 -21.74 -19.05 14.60
N MET A 533 -22.14 -17.81 14.38
CA MET A 533 -23.54 -17.42 14.16
C MET A 533 -24.02 -18.00 12.81
N PRO A 534 -25.26 -18.53 12.72
CA PRO A 534 -25.81 -18.98 11.44
C PRO A 534 -25.77 -17.88 10.37
N ARG A 535 -25.26 -18.19 9.17
CA ARG A 535 -25.06 -17.20 8.08
C ARG A 535 -26.31 -16.36 7.72
N GLY A 536 -27.51 -16.94 7.83
CA GLY A 536 -28.75 -16.19 7.59
C GLY A 536 -29.08 -15.17 8.67
N GLU A 537 -28.71 -15.44 9.92
CA GLU A 537 -28.82 -14.46 11.01
C GLU A 537 -27.74 -13.38 10.88
N MET A 538 -26.51 -13.79 10.55
CA MET A 538 -25.39 -12.88 10.32
C MET A 538 -25.69 -11.88 9.21
N LEU A 539 -26.25 -12.34 8.09
CA LEU A 539 -26.67 -11.47 6.98
C LEU A 539 -27.66 -10.40 7.45
N ARG A 540 -28.70 -10.78 8.21
CA ARG A 540 -29.68 -9.82 8.73
C ARG A 540 -29.05 -8.80 9.68
N GLN A 541 -28.12 -9.23 10.54
CA GLN A 541 -27.43 -8.32 11.44
C GLN A 541 -26.52 -7.35 10.68
N TRP A 542 -25.75 -7.85 9.70
CA TRP A 542 -24.91 -7.03 8.85
C TRP A 542 -25.73 -5.97 8.08
N GLN A 543 -26.84 -6.38 7.45
CA GLN A 543 -27.77 -5.48 6.77
C GLN A 543 -28.28 -4.38 7.71
N SER A 544 -28.79 -4.77 8.88
CA SER A 544 -29.32 -3.83 9.86
C SER A 544 -28.27 -2.82 10.36
N LEU A 545 -27.00 -3.24 10.47
CA LEU A 545 -25.91 -2.35 10.84
C LEU A 545 -25.62 -1.32 9.74
N VAL A 546 -25.49 -1.78 8.49
CA VAL A 546 -25.21 -0.89 7.33
C VAL A 546 -26.38 0.08 7.12
N GLU A 547 -27.61 -0.42 7.04
CA GLU A 547 -28.82 0.41 6.91
C GLU A 547 -28.96 1.41 8.06
N GLY A 548 -28.58 0.98 9.27
CA GLY A 548 -28.64 1.83 10.46
C GLY A 548 -27.62 2.98 10.48
N GLU A 549 -26.49 2.87 9.76
CA GLU A 549 -25.54 3.97 9.58
C GLU A 549 -25.91 4.84 8.37
N THR A 550 -26.32 4.23 7.25
CA THR A 550 -26.74 4.99 6.05
C THR A 550 -28.01 5.80 6.30
N SER A 551 -28.96 5.28 7.10
CA SER A 551 -30.14 6.03 7.55
C SER A 551 -29.79 7.21 8.47
N ARG A 552 -28.59 7.22 9.06
CA ARG A 552 -28.05 8.35 9.84
C ARG A 552 -27.20 9.29 9.00
N GLY A 553 -27.14 9.05 7.69
CA GLY A 553 -26.43 9.90 6.73
C GLY A 553 -25.07 9.37 6.33
N ALA A 554 -24.59 8.20 6.76
CA ALA A 554 -23.32 7.65 6.27
C ALA A 554 -23.34 7.42 4.75
N TYR A 555 -22.16 7.46 4.11
CA TYR A 555 -22.07 7.24 2.66
C TYR A 555 -22.52 5.81 2.30
N GLY A 556 -23.36 5.66 1.28
CA GLY A 556 -24.06 4.39 1.01
C GLY A 556 -23.28 3.35 0.21
N GLU A 557 -22.18 3.74 -0.43
CA GLU A 557 -21.36 2.81 -1.22
C GLU A 557 -20.47 1.96 -0.30
N LEU A 558 -20.55 0.65 -0.46
CA LEU A 558 -19.69 -0.33 0.21
C LEU A 558 -18.47 -0.70 -0.64
N GLY A 559 -18.41 -0.24 -1.88
CA GLY A 559 -17.27 -0.27 -2.79
C GLY A 559 -17.56 0.72 -3.92
N GLU A 560 -16.58 1.08 -4.74
CA GLU A 560 -16.75 2.06 -5.83
C GLU A 560 -17.85 1.60 -6.80
N GLY A 561 -18.97 2.34 -6.82
CA GLY A 561 -20.15 1.99 -7.60
C GLY A 561 -20.91 0.75 -7.10
N ARG A 562 -20.65 0.27 -5.88
CA ARG A 562 -21.27 -0.92 -5.27
C ARG A 562 -22.04 -0.54 -4.00
N MET A 563 -23.34 -0.81 -4.01
CA MET A 563 -24.26 -0.50 -2.91
C MET A 563 -24.54 -1.76 -2.06
N LEU A 564 -25.24 -1.59 -0.94
CA LEU A 564 -25.70 -2.68 -0.07
C LEU A 564 -26.29 -3.87 -0.84
N GLY A 565 -27.20 -3.59 -1.79
CA GLY A 565 -27.88 -4.63 -2.58
C GLY A 565 -26.93 -5.48 -3.44
N THR A 566 -25.77 -4.95 -3.84
CA THR A 566 -24.76 -5.70 -4.60
C THR A 566 -24.22 -6.87 -3.78
N TYR A 567 -23.77 -6.60 -2.55
CA TYR A 567 -23.19 -7.61 -1.68
C TYR A 567 -24.24 -8.54 -1.07
N GLU A 568 -25.42 -8.01 -0.72
CA GLU A 568 -26.55 -8.84 -0.30
C GLU A 568 -26.87 -9.93 -1.34
N ASN A 569 -26.90 -9.57 -2.62
CA ASN A 569 -27.16 -10.52 -3.69
C ASN A 569 -26.06 -11.58 -3.79
N ILE A 570 -24.79 -11.19 -3.65
CA ILE A 570 -23.65 -12.13 -3.65
C ILE A 570 -23.78 -13.10 -2.47
N PHE A 571 -24.03 -12.61 -1.26
CA PHE A 571 -24.18 -13.45 -0.07
C PHE A 571 -25.38 -14.41 -0.21
N LYS A 572 -26.53 -13.92 -0.65
CA LYS A 572 -27.71 -14.77 -0.89
C LYS A 572 -27.45 -15.85 -1.93
N GLN A 573 -26.76 -15.54 -3.02
CA GLN A 573 -26.41 -16.54 -4.04
C GLN A 573 -25.42 -17.58 -3.49
N SER A 574 -24.48 -17.16 -2.65
CA SER A 574 -23.56 -18.09 -1.98
C SER A 574 -24.25 -19.08 -1.03
N PHE A 575 -25.48 -18.77 -0.58
CA PHE A 575 -26.23 -19.67 0.30
C PHE A 575 -26.86 -20.85 -0.43
N ALA A 576 -26.82 -20.88 -1.76
CA ALA A 576 -27.15 -22.08 -2.52
C ALA A 576 -26.18 -23.23 -2.20
N SER A 577 -24.91 -22.92 -1.86
CA SER A 577 -23.94 -23.90 -1.36
C SER A 577 -24.29 -24.30 0.08
N PRO A 578 -24.14 -25.58 0.48
CA PRO A 578 -24.36 -25.98 1.86
C PRO A 578 -23.39 -25.29 2.82
N ALA A 579 -23.82 -25.12 4.07
CA ALA A 579 -22.99 -24.57 5.15
C ALA A 579 -22.11 -25.67 5.74
N GLU A 580 -21.09 -26.08 4.99
CA GLU A 580 -20.17 -27.16 5.32
C GLU A 580 -18.72 -26.66 5.25
N PRO A 581 -17.79 -27.27 6.01
CA PRO A 581 -16.37 -26.94 5.90
C PRO A 581 -15.91 -27.04 4.44
N THR A 582 -15.13 -26.05 3.98
CA THR A 582 -14.55 -26.12 2.63
C THR A 582 -13.68 -27.35 2.47
N VAL A 583 -14.02 -28.20 1.50
CA VAL A 583 -13.24 -29.37 1.13
C VAL A 583 -12.50 -29.10 -0.18
N TYR A 584 -11.19 -29.29 -0.17
CA TYR A 584 -10.37 -29.16 -1.37
C TYR A 584 -10.23 -30.51 -2.06
N PRO A 585 -10.66 -30.67 -3.33
CA PRO A 585 -10.63 -31.96 -4.01
C PRO A 585 -9.20 -32.49 -4.24
N ARG A 586 -8.21 -31.58 -4.35
CA ARG A 586 -6.76 -31.81 -4.55
C ARG A 586 -6.36 -33.27 -4.87
N ARG A 587 -6.48 -33.67 -6.14
CA ARG A 587 -6.10 -35.01 -6.64
C ARG A 587 -4.59 -35.28 -6.65
N SER A 588 -3.76 -34.24 -6.55
CA SER A 588 -2.29 -34.31 -6.69
C SER A 588 -1.55 -33.89 -5.42
N ALA A 589 -0.36 -34.44 -5.18
CA ALA A 589 0.59 -33.95 -4.17
C ALA A 589 1.62 -32.99 -4.77
N VAL A 590 1.94 -33.20 -6.05
CA VAL A 590 2.82 -32.36 -6.84
C VAL A 590 2.21 -32.25 -8.23
N ILE A 591 2.18 -31.05 -8.80
CA ILE A 591 1.83 -30.82 -10.20
C ILE A 591 3.03 -30.21 -10.88
N VAL A 592 3.49 -30.84 -11.96
CA VAL A 592 4.51 -30.28 -12.85
C VAL A 592 3.84 -29.95 -14.17
N ALA A 593 3.77 -28.65 -14.48
CA ALA A 593 3.39 -28.14 -15.78
C ALA A 593 4.68 -27.80 -16.55
N PRO A 594 5.25 -28.75 -17.33
CA PRO A 594 6.43 -28.50 -18.15
C PRO A 594 6.08 -27.53 -19.29
N ALA A 595 7.10 -27.02 -19.98
CA ALA A 595 6.97 -26.12 -21.13
C ALA A 595 5.78 -26.49 -22.02
N ALA A 596 5.69 -27.75 -22.51
CA ALA A 596 4.60 -28.22 -23.38
C ALA A 596 3.16 -27.99 -22.87
N LYS A 597 2.95 -27.88 -21.55
CA LYS A 597 1.64 -27.61 -20.93
C LYS A 597 1.39 -26.12 -20.64
N LEU A 598 2.42 -25.28 -20.74
CA LEU A 598 2.27 -23.84 -20.52
C LEU A 598 1.59 -23.21 -21.73
N THR A 599 0.71 -22.24 -21.46
CA THR A 599 0.02 -21.40 -22.45
C THR A 599 0.39 -19.94 -22.23
N GLY A 600 0.13 -19.07 -23.20
CA GLY A 600 0.63 -17.71 -23.14
C GLY A 600 0.10 -16.78 -24.22
N GLY A 601 0.53 -15.52 -24.15
CA GLY A 601 0.21 -14.47 -25.12
C GLY A 601 0.89 -14.66 -26.48
N LYS A 602 0.59 -13.75 -27.42
CA LYS A 602 1.09 -13.80 -28.82
C LYS A 602 2.62 -13.82 -28.96
N ARG A 603 3.36 -13.29 -27.97
CA ARG A 603 4.84 -13.26 -27.94
C ARG A 603 5.45 -14.51 -27.31
N MET A 604 4.65 -15.44 -26.80
CA MET A 604 5.17 -16.72 -26.30
C MET A 604 5.62 -17.60 -27.46
N THR A 605 6.85 -18.09 -27.37
CA THR A 605 7.44 -19.10 -28.25
C THR A 605 7.92 -20.29 -27.43
N ARG A 606 8.25 -21.41 -28.08
CA ARG A 606 8.83 -22.59 -27.44
C ARG A 606 10.24 -22.82 -27.97
N GLY A 607 11.13 -23.26 -27.10
CA GLY A 607 12.52 -23.57 -27.44
C GLY A 607 13.03 -24.78 -26.68
N LYS A 608 14.26 -25.18 -27.01
CA LYS A 608 14.95 -26.33 -26.41
C LYS A 608 16.44 -26.05 -26.35
N ASP A 609 17.03 -26.21 -25.17
CA ASP A 609 18.47 -26.11 -24.96
C ASP A 609 19.21 -27.30 -25.59
N SER A 610 20.53 -27.20 -25.74
CA SER A 610 21.39 -28.25 -26.30
C SER A 610 21.37 -29.55 -25.49
N ASP A 611 21.13 -29.46 -24.17
CA ASP A 611 20.96 -30.61 -23.27
C ASP A 611 19.55 -31.24 -23.35
N GLY A 612 18.67 -30.65 -24.16
CA GLY A 612 17.30 -31.09 -24.36
C GLY A 612 16.27 -30.48 -23.41
N THR A 613 16.65 -29.53 -22.54
CA THR A 613 15.71 -28.81 -21.67
C THR A 613 14.75 -27.96 -22.50
N GLU A 614 13.46 -28.30 -22.46
CA GLU A 614 12.41 -27.51 -23.14
C GLU A 614 11.99 -26.30 -22.30
N TYR A 615 11.69 -25.19 -22.97
CA TYR A 615 11.24 -23.96 -22.33
C TYR A 615 10.24 -23.19 -23.19
N CYS A 616 9.43 -22.35 -22.56
CA CYS A 616 8.71 -21.27 -23.22
C CYS A 616 9.50 -19.98 -23.08
N ARG A 617 9.49 -19.12 -24.09
CA ARG A 617 10.18 -17.82 -24.11
C ARG A 617 9.22 -16.71 -24.51
N PHE A 618 9.32 -15.56 -23.88
CA PHE A 618 8.95 -14.30 -24.51
C PHE A 618 10.17 -13.38 -24.61
N GLN A 619 10.14 -12.53 -25.64
CA GLN A 619 11.10 -11.45 -25.87
C GLN A 619 10.28 -10.24 -26.31
N VAL A 620 10.39 -9.15 -25.55
CA VAL A 620 9.69 -7.89 -25.80
C VAL A 620 10.67 -6.74 -25.62
N ASN A 621 10.54 -5.71 -26.46
CA ASN A 621 11.33 -4.50 -26.31
C ASN A 621 10.58 -3.50 -25.42
N LEU A 622 11.27 -2.80 -24.51
CA LEU A 622 10.72 -1.65 -23.77
C LEU A 622 10.61 -0.39 -24.65
N GLY A 623 9.92 -0.52 -25.79
CA GLY A 623 9.74 0.52 -26.79
C GLY A 623 9.69 -0.05 -28.21
N GLY A 624 8.90 0.60 -29.09
CA GLY A 624 8.74 0.17 -30.48
C GLY A 624 7.81 -1.03 -30.69
N GLU A 625 7.20 -1.56 -29.62
CA GLU A 625 6.13 -2.55 -29.69
C GLU A 625 4.79 -1.87 -30.02
N THR A 626 3.91 -2.57 -30.75
CA THR A 626 2.57 -2.05 -31.07
C THR A 626 1.60 -2.13 -29.89
N GLU A 627 1.96 -2.89 -28.84
CA GLU A 627 1.22 -2.93 -27.58
C GLU A 627 1.71 -1.81 -26.67
N SER A 628 0.78 -1.01 -26.17
CA SER A 628 1.07 0.13 -25.28
C SER A 628 0.71 -0.19 -23.83
N VAL A 629 -0.10 -1.23 -23.58
CA VAL A 629 -0.47 -1.68 -22.24
C VAL A 629 0.53 -2.72 -21.76
N TRP A 630 1.36 -2.32 -20.80
CA TRP A 630 2.33 -3.22 -20.18
C TRP A 630 1.66 -4.25 -19.27
N MET A 631 2.20 -5.47 -19.25
CA MET A 631 1.60 -6.65 -18.62
C MET A 631 0.22 -7.06 -19.16
N ASN A 632 0.02 -6.93 -20.48
CA ASN A 632 -1.13 -7.54 -21.17
C ASN A 632 -0.95 -9.08 -21.30
N PRO A 633 -1.80 -9.93 -20.65
CA PRO A 633 -1.71 -11.38 -20.77
C PRO A 633 -1.85 -11.90 -22.20
N GLY A 634 -2.63 -11.20 -23.04
CA GLY A 634 -2.81 -11.56 -24.45
C GLY A 634 -1.58 -11.25 -25.31
N PHE A 635 -0.69 -10.39 -24.85
CA PHE A 635 0.49 -9.96 -25.59
C PHE A 635 1.73 -10.80 -25.24
N ALA A 636 2.22 -10.69 -24.00
CA ALA A 636 3.48 -11.33 -23.58
C ALA A 636 3.31 -11.93 -22.19
N GLU A 637 3.01 -13.22 -22.14
CA GLU A 637 2.74 -13.96 -20.92
C GLU A 637 3.05 -15.44 -21.14
N ILE A 638 3.50 -16.13 -20.09
CA ILE A 638 3.63 -17.59 -20.04
C ILE A 638 3.06 -18.09 -18.72
N GLY A 639 2.22 -19.12 -18.76
CA GLY A 639 1.92 -19.86 -17.54
C GLY A 639 0.85 -20.92 -17.63
N TYR A 640 0.16 -21.15 -16.51
CA TYR A 640 -0.63 -22.33 -16.24
C TYR A 640 -1.92 -22.00 -15.47
N SER A 641 -3.04 -22.61 -15.86
CA SER A 641 -4.34 -22.49 -15.19
C SER A 641 -4.63 -23.71 -14.33
N ILE A 642 -5.16 -23.47 -13.13
CA ILE A 642 -5.52 -24.52 -12.17
C ILE A 642 -6.83 -25.19 -12.56
N GLU A 643 -6.80 -26.51 -12.64
CA GLU A 643 -7.98 -27.36 -12.83
C GLU A 643 -8.79 -27.51 -11.54
N ASP A 644 -10.09 -27.75 -11.69
CA ASP A 644 -11.02 -27.91 -10.56
C ASP A 644 -10.58 -29.00 -9.57
N ALA A 645 -10.18 -30.16 -10.11
CA ALA A 645 -9.73 -31.30 -9.31
C ALA A 645 -8.43 -31.03 -8.52
N ASP A 646 -7.73 -29.94 -8.81
CA ASP A 646 -6.49 -29.52 -8.16
C ASP A 646 -6.63 -28.19 -7.40
N ALA A 647 -7.86 -27.66 -7.24
CA ALA A 647 -8.11 -26.52 -6.37
C ALA A 647 -7.70 -26.84 -4.92
N GLY A 648 -7.05 -25.88 -4.24
CA GLY A 648 -6.53 -26.09 -2.90
C GLY A 648 -5.35 -25.21 -2.52
N TRP A 649 -4.74 -25.54 -1.39
CA TRP A 649 -3.51 -24.90 -0.91
C TRP A 649 -2.27 -25.52 -1.56
N TRP A 650 -1.42 -24.65 -2.11
CA TRP A 650 -0.20 -25.02 -2.83
C TRP A 650 0.94 -24.07 -2.50
N TYR A 651 2.16 -24.59 -2.39
CA TYR A 651 3.34 -23.76 -2.66
C TYR A 651 3.54 -23.69 -4.17
N VAL A 652 3.63 -22.47 -4.69
CA VAL A 652 3.68 -22.22 -6.14
C VAL A 652 5.09 -21.83 -6.55
N PHE A 653 5.66 -22.57 -7.49
CA PHE A 653 7.00 -22.37 -8.01
C PHE A 653 6.99 -22.15 -9.52
N ALA A 654 7.97 -21.39 -10.01
CA ALA A 654 8.31 -21.35 -11.42
C ALA A 654 9.83 -21.48 -11.56
N THR A 655 10.28 -22.27 -12.54
CA THR A 655 11.71 -22.31 -12.88
C THR A 655 11.95 -21.47 -14.13
N VAL A 656 12.72 -20.40 -13.95
CA VAL A 656 12.93 -19.34 -14.92
C VAL A 656 14.41 -19.05 -15.12
N ARG A 657 14.76 -18.44 -16.25
CA ARG A 657 16.02 -17.72 -16.44
C ARG A 657 15.73 -16.46 -17.25
N THR A 658 16.54 -15.44 -17.04
CA THR A 658 16.31 -14.10 -17.60
C THR A 658 17.61 -13.54 -18.13
N ALA A 659 17.55 -12.72 -19.17
CA ALA A 659 18.68 -11.92 -19.63
C ALA A 659 18.46 -10.44 -19.25
N ALA A 660 19.10 -10.01 -18.16
CA ALA A 660 19.05 -8.62 -17.69
C ALA A 660 19.99 -7.73 -18.51
N SER A 661 19.55 -6.50 -18.79
CA SER A 661 20.35 -5.49 -19.50
C SER A 661 21.26 -4.66 -18.58
N VAL A 662 20.89 -4.56 -17.30
CA VAL A 662 21.58 -3.81 -16.24
C VAL A 662 22.17 -4.75 -15.18
N ASP A 663 23.16 -4.26 -14.42
CA ASP A 663 23.95 -5.08 -13.47
C ASP A 663 23.07 -5.77 -12.43
N ILE A 664 22.08 -5.07 -11.89
CA ILE A 664 21.05 -5.60 -11.00
C ILE A 664 19.71 -5.00 -11.41
N ASP A 665 18.81 -5.84 -11.88
CA ASP A 665 17.42 -5.46 -12.15
C ASP A 665 16.52 -6.12 -11.09
N PRO A 666 15.78 -5.35 -10.29
CA PRO A 666 14.90 -5.91 -9.26
C PRO A 666 13.70 -6.67 -9.84
N ALA A 667 13.33 -6.43 -11.10
CA ALA A 667 12.22 -7.09 -11.77
C ALA A 667 12.36 -7.11 -13.30
N VAL A 668 13.28 -7.93 -13.82
CA VAL A 668 13.39 -8.21 -15.27
C VAL A 668 12.09 -8.79 -15.83
N SER A 669 11.38 -9.53 -14.99
CA SER A 669 10.07 -10.10 -15.24
C SER A 669 9.31 -10.19 -13.93
N TYR A 670 8.03 -10.51 -14.00
CA TYR A 670 7.18 -10.72 -12.82
C TYR A 670 6.58 -12.12 -12.87
N LEU A 671 6.51 -12.77 -11.70
CA LEU A 671 5.75 -13.99 -11.47
C LEU A 671 4.57 -13.65 -10.56
N GLY A 672 3.35 -13.95 -10.99
CA GLY A 672 2.17 -13.63 -10.20
C GLY A 672 1.01 -14.59 -10.42
N ILE A 673 -0.11 -14.27 -9.77
CA ILE A 673 -1.32 -15.10 -9.81
C ILE A 673 -2.56 -14.23 -9.93
N TYR A 674 -3.33 -14.46 -10.99
CA TYR A 674 -4.71 -14.00 -11.09
C TYR A 674 -5.67 -15.08 -10.58
N GLN A 675 -6.69 -14.66 -9.85
CA GLN A 675 -7.64 -15.55 -9.19
C GLN A 675 -9.07 -15.07 -9.45
N PRO A 676 -9.98 -15.96 -9.89
CA PRO A 676 -11.40 -15.66 -9.88
C PRO A 676 -11.93 -15.45 -8.46
N TRP A 677 -12.98 -14.64 -8.32
CA TRP A 677 -13.61 -14.37 -7.03
C TRP A 677 -14.62 -15.46 -6.66
N TYR A 678 -14.41 -16.13 -5.52
CA TYR A 678 -15.32 -17.15 -4.98
C TYR A 678 -15.75 -16.79 -3.56
N VAL A 679 -17.04 -16.93 -3.27
CA VAL A 679 -17.66 -16.73 -1.96
C VAL A 679 -18.44 -17.99 -1.58
N ASN A 680 -17.99 -18.75 -0.57
CA ASN A 680 -18.61 -20.03 -0.16
C ASN A 680 -18.96 -20.95 -1.37
N ASP A 681 -18.00 -21.14 -2.28
CA ASP A 681 -18.13 -21.91 -3.54
C ASP A 681 -18.96 -21.27 -4.67
N TYR A 682 -19.62 -20.14 -4.42
CA TYR A 682 -20.25 -19.35 -5.48
C TYR A 682 -19.21 -18.49 -6.21
N LYS A 683 -19.11 -18.64 -7.53
CA LYS A 683 -18.24 -17.83 -8.38
C LYS A 683 -18.90 -16.48 -8.68
N ALA A 684 -18.44 -15.43 -8.00
CA ALA A 684 -18.88 -14.06 -8.24
C ALA A 684 -18.25 -13.48 -9.51
N ALA A 685 -18.81 -12.36 -9.99
CA ALA A 685 -18.29 -11.67 -11.16
C ALA A 685 -16.99 -10.91 -10.84
N GLY A 686 -15.98 -11.09 -11.68
CA GLY A 686 -14.67 -10.44 -11.55
C GLY A 686 -13.55 -11.40 -11.13
N GLY A 687 -12.42 -10.81 -10.74
CA GLY A 687 -11.23 -11.51 -10.29
C GLY A 687 -10.28 -10.54 -9.61
N GLN A 688 -9.16 -11.05 -9.13
CA GLN A 688 -8.17 -10.30 -8.37
C GLN A 688 -6.77 -10.84 -8.66
N GLU A 689 -5.78 -9.97 -8.61
CA GLU A 689 -4.39 -10.38 -8.45
C GLU A 689 -4.13 -10.67 -6.97
N ILE A 690 -3.57 -11.83 -6.66
CA ILE A 690 -3.35 -12.26 -5.26
C ILE A 690 -1.88 -12.38 -4.89
N ALA A 691 -1.01 -12.41 -5.89
CA ALA A 691 0.44 -12.45 -5.70
C ALA A 691 1.17 -11.80 -6.87
N ASN A 692 2.26 -11.10 -6.56
CA ASN A 692 3.16 -10.49 -7.52
C ASN A 692 4.59 -10.48 -6.94
N GLN A 693 5.51 -11.12 -7.66
CA GLN A 693 6.92 -11.20 -7.31
C GLN A 693 7.77 -10.70 -8.47
N GLY A 694 8.64 -9.73 -8.21
CA GLY A 694 9.73 -9.36 -9.13
C GLY A 694 10.74 -10.50 -9.30
N ILE A 695 11.05 -10.82 -10.55
CA ILE A 695 12.11 -11.75 -10.94
C ILE A 695 13.39 -10.94 -11.06
N GLN A 696 14.20 -10.96 -10.00
CA GLN A 696 15.50 -10.30 -9.99
C GLN A 696 16.43 -10.92 -11.03
N GLY A 697 17.08 -10.07 -11.83
CA GLY A 697 18.10 -10.47 -12.79
C GLY A 697 19.41 -9.72 -12.57
N ARG A 698 20.50 -10.33 -13.06
CA ARG A 698 21.84 -9.73 -13.06
C ARG A 698 22.43 -9.88 -14.44
N LYS A 699 23.11 -8.84 -14.91
CA LYS A 699 23.74 -8.86 -16.23
C LYS A 699 24.71 -10.04 -16.33
N GLY A 700 24.56 -10.85 -17.38
CA GLY A 700 25.37 -12.05 -17.62
C GLY A 700 24.95 -13.31 -16.84
N ASP A 701 24.08 -13.22 -15.84
CA ASP A 701 23.55 -14.39 -15.13
C ASP A 701 22.30 -14.94 -15.83
N VAL A 702 22.53 -15.90 -16.73
CA VAL A 702 21.49 -16.59 -17.52
C VAL A 702 21.16 -17.99 -16.99
N GLY A 703 21.54 -18.30 -15.75
CA GLY A 703 21.31 -19.60 -15.15
C GLY A 703 19.85 -19.85 -14.77
N TRP A 704 19.42 -21.12 -14.78
CA TRP A 704 18.09 -21.52 -14.30
C TRP A 704 17.95 -21.30 -12.79
N LYS A 705 16.84 -20.66 -12.39
CA LYS A 705 16.48 -20.35 -11.01
C LYS A 705 15.04 -20.80 -10.74
N THR A 706 14.83 -21.46 -9.61
CA THR A 706 13.48 -21.83 -9.15
C THR A 706 13.02 -20.82 -8.11
N LEU A 707 11.97 -20.09 -8.44
CA LEU A 707 11.36 -19.06 -7.60
C LEU A 707 10.09 -19.61 -6.94
N CYS A 708 9.73 -19.06 -5.78
CA CYS A 708 8.53 -19.44 -5.05
C CYS A 708 7.74 -18.19 -4.63
N VAL A 709 6.50 -18.08 -5.11
CA VAL A 709 5.57 -17.03 -4.63
C VAL A 709 4.84 -17.44 -3.35
N GLY A 710 5.33 -18.46 -2.65
CA GLY A 710 4.81 -18.87 -1.35
C GLY A 710 3.60 -19.80 -1.39
N LYS A 711 2.99 -19.98 -0.22
CA LYS A 711 1.77 -20.76 -0.03
C LYS A 711 0.55 -19.95 -0.45
N ARG A 712 -0.21 -20.47 -1.40
CA ARG A 712 -1.39 -19.83 -1.99
C ARG A 712 -2.56 -20.78 -2.01
N ARG A 713 -3.74 -20.24 -1.71
CA ARG A 713 -5.00 -20.91 -1.98
C ARG A 713 -5.41 -20.61 -3.40
N LEU A 714 -5.52 -21.63 -4.23
CA LEU A 714 -5.87 -21.52 -5.63
C LEU A 714 -7.25 -22.13 -5.88
N TYR A 715 -8.14 -21.34 -6.47
CA TYR A 715 -9.44 -21.82 -6.94
C TYR A 715 -9.34 -22.38 -8.35
N LYS A 716 -10.40 -23.07 -8.77
CA LYS A 716 -10.60 -23.44 -10.17
C LYS A 716 -10.48 -22.20 -11.07
N GLY A 717 -9.60 -22.27 -12.05
CA GLY A 717 -9.35 -21.20 -13.02
C GLY A 717 -8.38 -20.13 -12.54
N SER A 718 -7.76 -20.26 -11.35
CA SER A 718 -6.61 -19.42 -10.99
C SER A 718 -5.48 -19.60 -12.00
N ARG A 719 -4.83 -18.51 -12.38
CA ARG A 719 -3.81 -18.43 -13.43
C ARG A 719 -2.48 -18.01 -12.82
N VAL A 720 -1.51 -18.91 -12.76
CA VAL A 720 -0.12 -18.56 -12.44
C VAL A 720 0.53 -18.07 -13.73
N TRP A 721 1.14 -16.88 -13.72
CA TRP A 721 1.65 -16.22 -14.92
C TRP A 721 3.06 -15.69 -14.70
N VAL A 722 3.85 -15.64 -15.78
CA VAL A 722 5.11 -14.92 -15.88
C VAL A 722 4.98 -13.90 -17.01
N MET A 723 5.32 -12.64 -16.73
CA MET A 723 5.19 -11.52 -17.66
C MET A 723 6.45 -10.63 -17.66
N PRO A 724 6.68 -9.84 -18.73
CA PRO A 724 7.81 -8.94 -18.81
C PRO A 724 7.86 -7.91 -17.67
N GLY A 725 9.08 -7.53 -17.31
CA GLY A 725 9.38 -6.39 -16.45
C GLY A 725 9.14 -5.08 -17.19
N ILE A 726 9.14 -3.97 -16.45
CA ILE A 726 8.93 -2.63 -17.01
C ILE A 726 10.00 -1.62 -16.60
N LEU A 727 11.02 -2.07 -15.85
CA LEU A 727 12.02 -1.17 -15.27
C LEU A 727 13.14 -0.88 -16.27
N HIS A 728 13.64 -1.92 -16.93
CA HIS A 728 14.70 -1.86 -17.94
C HIS A 728 14.44 -2.87 -19.05
N PRO A 729 14.98 -2.64 -20.26
CA PRO A 729 14.91 -3.62 -21.34
C PRO A 729 15.41 -4.99 -20.89
N SER A 730 14.79 -6.04 -21.39
CA SER A 730 15.25 -7.42 -21.16
C SER A 730 15.30 -8.14 -22.50
N ASP A 731 16.35 -8.91 -22.75
CA ASP A 731 16.44 -9.61 -24.03
C ASP A 731 15.40 -10.72 -24.11
N TRP A 732 15.22 -11.49 -23.03
CA TRP A 732 14.24 -12.57 -22.96
C TRP A 732 14.03 -13.05 -21.52
N CYS A 733 12.87 -13.69 -21.30
CA CYS A 733 12.60 -14.52 -20.14
C CYS A 733 12.16 -15.90 -20.60
N ASP A 734 12.81 -16.93 -20.06
CA ASP A 734 12.44 -18.33 -20.30
C ASP A 734 11.77 -18.92 -19.07
N VAL A 735 10.75 -19.75 -19.29
CA VAL A 735 10.06 -20.54 -18.27
C VAL A 735 10.15 -22.01 -18.66
N ARG A 736 10.84 -22.79 -17.85
CA ARG A 736 10.97 -24.24 -18.03
C ARG A 736 9.70 -24.96 -17.60
N GLU A 737 9.18 -24.58 -16.43
CA GLU A 737 8.02 -25.22 -15.80
C GLU A 737 7.39 -24.32 -14.74
N ILE A 738 6.10 -24.57 -14.49
CA ILE A 738 5.41 -24.17 -13.26
C ILE A 738 5.16 -25.42 -12.44
N ARG A 739 5.45 -25.36 -11.14
CA ARG A 739 5.30 -26.49 -10.21
C ARG A 739 4.46 -26.08 -9.01
N LEU A 740 3.49 -26.91 -8.67
CA LEU A 740 2.72 -26.79 -7.43
C LEU A 740 3.09 -27.92 -6.48
N VAL A 741 3.41 -27.60 -5.24
CA VAL A 741 3.83 -28.56 -4.22
C VAL A 741 2.89 -28.49 -3.02
N ALA A 742 2.36 -29.63 -2.61
CA ALA A 742 1.44 -29.70 -1.48
C ALA A 742 2.12 -29.23 -0.18
N PRO A 743 1.42 -28.45 0.68
CA PRO A 743 1.97 -27.93 1.93
C PRO A 743 2.66 -28.96 2.83
N ALA A 744 2.16 -30.20 2.91
CA ALA A 744 2.78 -31.24 3.74
C ALA A 744 4.24 -31.56 3.36
N LEU A 745 4.61 -31.45 2.08
CA LEU A 745 5.98 -31.66 1.62
C LEU A 745 6.93 -30.53 2.06
N ILE A 746 6.41 -29.33 2.29
CA ILE A 746 7.19 -28.15 2.70
C ILE A 746 7.15 -27.95 4.21
N GLU A 747 6.01 -28.23 4.83
CA GLU A 747 5.73 -27.78 6.19
C GLU A 747 6.02 -28.83 7.26
N THR A 748 5.74 -30.11 6.97
CA THR A 748 5.80 -31.21 7.95
C THR A 748 6.82 -32.30 7.57
N GLY A 749 7.18 -32.40 6.28
CA GLY A 749 7.94 -33.53 5.75
C GLY A 749 7.04 -34.73 5.48
N VAL A 750 7.52 -35.66 4.65
CA VAL A 750 6.77 -36.86 4.23
C VAL A 750 7.75 -38.01 4.00
N ALA A 751 7.58 -39.10 4.76
CA ALA A 751 8.35 -40.34 4.58
C ALA A 751 7.93 -41.10 3.30
N ASP A 752 8.76 -42.04 2.84
CA ASP A 752 8.35 -42.97 1.79
C ASP A 752 7.48 -44.09 2.40
N PRO A 753 6.23 -44.30 1.93
CA PRO A 753 5.34 -45.33 2.47
C PRO A 753 5.73 -46.77 2.10
N LYS A 754 6.67 -47.01 1.17
CA LYS A 754 6.96 -48.35 0.65
C LYS A 754 8.20 -49.04 1.23
N ASP A 755 9.08 -48.32 1.92
CA ASP A 755 10.29 -48.92 2.53
C ASP A 755 10.87 -48.00 3.63
N ALA A 756 11.13 -48.56 4.82
CA ALA A 756 11.82 -47.84 5.91
C ALA A 756 13.29 -47.54 5.58
N LYS A 757 13.85 -48.16 4.55
CA LYS A 757 15.18 -47.88 3.98
C LYS A 757 15.13 -46.94 2.77
N ALA A 758 13.95 -46.62 2.22
CA ALA A 758 13.82 -45.69 1.11
C ALA A 758 13.95 -44.24 1.58
N ARG A 759 14.52 -43.42 0.69
CA ARG A 759 14.73 -41.99 0.91
C ARG A 759 13.39 -41.27 1.09
N ALA A 760 13.27 -40.45 2.11
CA ALA A 760 12.06 -39.65 2.35
C ALA A 760 11.74 -38.74 1.16
N ARG A 761 10.44 -38.55 0.87
CA ARG A 761 9.96 -37.65 -0.19
C ARG A 761 10.27 -36.19 0.11
N ALA A 762 10.21 -35.84 1.39
CA ALA A 762 10.60 -34.54 1.89
C ALA A 762 11.05 -34.61 3.36
N VAL A 763 12.08 -33.87 3.71
CA VAL A 763 12.58 -33.71 5.09
C VAL A 763 12.53 -32.24 5.48
N VAL A 764 11.98 -31.94 6.66
CA VAL A 764 11.96 -30.59 7.23
C VAL A 764 12.93 -30.54 8.42
N VAL A 765 13.91 -29.65 8.32
CA VAL A 765 14.90 -29.37 9.37
C VAL A 765 14.43 -28.13 10.13
N GLY A 766 14.00 -28.33 11.37
CA GLY A 766 13.58 -27.26 12.26
C GLY A 766 14.76 -26.45 12.81
N CYS A 767 14.45 -25.22 13.24
CA CYS A 767 15.44 -24.27 13.72
C CYS A 767 16.22 -24.70 14.97
N GLU A 768 15.70 -25.65 15.75
CA GLU A 768 16.37 -26.24 16.89
C GLU A 768 17.68 -26.97 16.53
N LYS A 769 17.85 -27.33 15.25
CA LYS A 769 19.03 -28.02 14.72
C LYS A 769 20.11 -27.07 14.19
N PHE A 770 19.88 -25.76 14.21
CA PHE A 770 20.85 -24.77 13.71
C PHE A 770 21.91 -24.44 14.76
N GLY A 771 23.06 -23.95 14.28
CA GLY A 771 24.17 -23.50 15.12
C GLY A 771 23.74 -22.40 16.08
N LYS A 772 24.24 -22.47 17.32
CA LYS A 772 23.89 -21.56 18.42
C LYS A 772 25.05 -20.60 18.72
N ASP A 773 25.54 -19.94 17.69
CA ASP A 773 26.52 -18.85 17.86
C ASP A 773 25.95 -17.75 18.77
N ARG A 774 26.82 -16.95 19.41
CA ARG A 774 26.42 -15.94 20.42
C ARG A 774 25.30 -14.98 19.97
N ASN A 775 25.21 -14.73 18.67
CA ASN A 775 24.22 -13.83 18.05
C ASN A 775 23.06 -14.55 17.35
N VAL A 776 22.88 -15.86 17.60
CA VAL A 776 21.75 -16.65 17.10
C VAL A 776 20.85 -17.08 18.26
N GLN A 777 19.58 -16.70 18.23
CA GLN A 777 18.59 -17.06 19.25
C GLN A 777 17.34 -17.70 18.62
N ILE A 778 16.80 -18.73 19.27
CA ILE A 778 15.51 -19.32 18.87
C ILE A 778 14.39 -18.49 19.49
N GLN A 779 13.43 -18.05 18.67
CA GLN A 779 12.26 -17.27 19.07
C GLN A 779 10.96 -17.97 18.66
N ASP A 780 9.86 -17.57 19.29
CA ASP A 780 8.51 -18.04 18.99
C ASP A 780 7.72 -16.95 18.26
N ASP A 781 7.03 -17.33 17.18
CA ASP A 781 6.02 -16.49 16.54
C ASP A 781 4.79 -16.35 17.45
N ARG A 782 4.24 -15.13 17.55
CA ARG A 782 3.20 -14.81 18.54
C ARG A 782 1.78 -15.23 18.14
N VAL A 783 1.53 -15.50 16.85
CA VAL A 783 0.17 -15.71 16.34
C VAL A 783 -0.01 -17.13 15.78
N ASP A 784 0.97 -17.60 15.01
CA ASP A 784 0.99 -18.92 14.37
C ASP A 784 1.81 -19.94 15.19
N ASN A 785 2.48 -19.51 16.28
CA ASN A 785 3.14 -20.35 17.28
C ASN A 785 4.22 -21.31 16.73
N PHE A 786 4.94 -20.91 15.68
CA PHE A 786 6.10 -21.67 15.20
C PHE A 786 7.41 -21.09 15.74
N LYS A 787 8.45 -21.92 15.82
CA LYS A 787 9.81 -21.51 16.20
C LYS A 787 10.63 -21.09 14.98
N TYR A 788 11.53 -20.13 15.18
CA TYR A 788 12.53 -19.73 14.18
C TYR A 788 13.84 -19.31 14.85
N ALA A 789 14.94 -19.42 14.11
CA ALA A 789 16.23 -18.86 14.52
C ALA A 789 16.34 -17.42 14.03
N ARG A 790 16.71 -16.50 14.91
CA ARG A 790 17.03 -15.10 14.61
C ARG A 790 18.52 -14.87 14.76
N LEU A 791 19.13 -14.33 13.73
CA LEU A 791 20.46 -13.74 13.74
C LEU A 791 20.32 -12.23 13.87
N ALA A 792 20.84 -11.66 14.96
CA ALA A 792 20.84 -10.22 15.22
C ALA A 792 21.97 -9.84 16.21
N GLY A 793 22.23 -8.55 16.38
CA GLY A 793 23.25 -8.04 17.31
C GLY A 793 22.85 -8.11 18.79
N PHE A 794 22.60 -9.31 19.32
CA PHE A 794 22.25 -9.52 20.73
C PHE A 794 23.46 -9.31 21.67
N ASP A 795 24.65 -9.68 21.21
CA ASP A 795 25.91 -9.58 21.91
C ASP A 795 26.88 -8.72 21.08
N THR A 796 27.08 -7.49 21.52
CA THR A 796 27.91 -6.49 20.84
C THR A 796 29.40 -6.86 20.81
N ASN A 797 29.83 -7.83 21.62
CA ASN A 797 31.21 -8.33 21.64
C ASN A 797 31.41 -9.57 20.74
N ALA A 798 30.40 -9.97 19.99
CA ALA A 798 30.47 -11.06 19.02
C ALA A 798 30.05 -10.56 17.63
N PRO A 799 30.67 -11.07 16.55
CA PRO A 799 30.25 -10.73 15.20
C PRO A 799 28.88 -11.35 14.87
N VAL A 800 28.06 -10.64 14.11
CA VAL A 800 26.84 -11.17 13.49
C VAL A 800 27.24 -11.90 12.21
N ARG A 801 27.51 -13.21 12.29
CA ARG A 801 28.09 -13.99 11.19
C ARG A 801 27.05 -14.65 10.30
N SER A 802 26.40 -15.70 10.81
CA SER A 802 25.50 -16.52 10.00
C SER A 802 24.64 -17.43 10.86
N ILE A 803 23.55 -17.93 10.26
CA ILE A 803 22.84 -19.12 10.71
C ILE A 803 23.39 -20.30 9.90
N VAL A 804 23.79 -21.37 10.59
CA VAL A 804 24.43 -22.53 9.97
C VAL A 804 23.69 -23.81 10.35
N TRP A 805 23.44 -24.66 9.37
CA TRP A 805 23.06 -26.05 9.59
C TRP A 805 24.12 -26.98 8.99
N ILE A 806 24.56 -27.97 9.76
CA ILE A 806 25.54 -28.98 9.32
C ILE A 806 24.77 -30.22 8.87
N VAL A 807 25.05 -30.69 7.66
CA VAL A 807 24.39 -31.86 7.07
C VAL A 807 24.83 -33.12 7.81
N PRO A 808 23.90 -33.88 8.42
CA PRO A 808 24.21 -35.16 9.04
C PRO A 808 24.30 -36.27 7.98
N ALA A 809 24.96 -37.38 8.32
CA ALA A 809 25.25 -38.45 7.37
C ALA A 809 24.00 -39.14 6.79
N ASP A 810 22.91 -39.22 7.56
CA ASP A 810 21.64 -39.82 7.15
C ASP A 810 20.87 -38.95 6.13
N LEU A 811 21.25 -37.69 5.96
CA LEU A 811 20.65 -36.77 4.99
C LEU A 811 21.57 -36.45 3.80
N ALA A 812 22.70 -37.14 3.67
CA ALA A 812 23.55 -37.04 2.49
C ALA A 812 22.81 -37.53 1.22
N GLY A 813 23.06 -36.88 0.08
CA GLY A 813 22.46 -37.18 -1.21
C GLY A 813 21.95 -35.94 -1.96
N GLU A 814 21.39 -36.16 -3.14
CA GLU A 814 20.90 -35.09 -4.04
C GLU A 814 19.53 -34.56 -3.62
N TRP A 815 19.44 -33.34 -3.10
CA TRP A 815 18.19 -32.72 -2.66
C TRP A 815 17.92 -31.44 -3.43
N GLU A 816 16.64 -31.10 -3.64
CA GLU A 816 16.25 -29.71 -3.87
C GLU A 816 16.13 -29.01 -2.51
N VAL A 817 16.99 -28.02 -2.26
CA VAL A 817 17.12 -27.36 -0.95
C VAL A 817 16.36 -26.03 -0.97
N LEU A 818 15.39 -25.88 -0.07
CA LEU A 818 14.60 -24.68 0.11
C LEU A 818 14.76 -24.12 1.53
N LEU A 819 14.73 -22.79 1.66
CA LEU A 819 14.88 -22.08 2.92
C LEU A 819 13.63 -21.24 3.17
N ASP A 820 13.03 -21.38 4.35
CA ASP A 820 11.90 -20.55 4.80
C ASP A 820 12.43 -19.47 5.74
N LEU A 821 12.61 -18.27 5.20
CA LEU A 821 13.40 -17.21 5.81
C LEU A 821 12.77 -15.83 5.63
N ARG A 822 13.30 -14.83 6.35
CA ARG A 822 13.05 -13.40 6.11
C ARG A 822 14.24 -12.56 6.54
N SER A 823 14.29 -11.32 6.06
CA SER A 823 15.29 -10.33 6.48
C SER A 823 14.59 -9.04 6.89
N GLY A 824 14.93 -8.53 8.08
CA GLY A 824 14.56 -7.19 8.52
C GLY A 824 15.51 -6.17 7.92
N ALA A 825 15.43 -5.96 6.61
CA ALA A 825 16.32 -5.06 5.88
C ALA A 825 16.29 -3.63 6.46
N SER A 826 17.42 -2.93 6.37
CA SER A 826 17.56 -1.57 6.90
C SER A 826 17.19 -0.50 5.87
N ILE A 827 17.04 -0.89 4.60
CA ILE A 827 16.62 -0.01 3.51
C ILE A 827 15.43 -0.65 2.75
N PRO A 828 14.59 0.15 2.07
CA PRO A 828 13.57 -0.38 1.18
C PRO A 828 14.17 -1.11 -0.02
N LEU A 829 13.50 -2.16 -0.50
CA LEU A 829 13.82 -2.91 -1.72
C LEU A 829 15.28 -3.42 -1.81
N ASP A 830 15.86 -3.80 -0.68
CA ASP A 830 17.20 -4.36 -0.63
C ASP A 830 17.30 -5.68 -1.41
N GLN A 831 18.02 -5.63 -2.52
CA GLN A 831 18.22 -6.75 -3.43
C GLN A 831 19.19 -7.81 -2.88
N GLU A 832 19.94 -7.49 -1.81
CA GLU A 832 21.01 -8.30 -1.25
C GLU A 832 20.99 -8.35 0.28
N ALA A 833 19.81 -8.21 0.89
CA ALA A 833 19.64 -8.15 2.34
C ALA A 833 20.27 -9.33 3.09
N ALA A 834 20.33 -10.50 2.46
CA ALA A 834 21.09 -11.66 2.93
C ALA A 834 21.60 -12.50 1.75
N VAL A 835 22.49 -13.44 2.03
CA VAL A 835 23.00 -14.43 1.07
C VAL A 835 22.90 -15.81 1.70
N ALA A 836 22.45 -16.78 0.90
CA ALA A 836 22.36 -18.18 1.29
C ALA A 836 23.12 -19.08 0.33
N TYR A 837 23.83 -20.08 0.84
CA TYR A 837 24.66 -20.99 0.04
C TYR A 837 24.96 -22.31 0.77
N VAL A 838 25.55 -23.24 0.02
CA VAL A 838 26.13 -24.48 0.57
C VAL A 838 27.65 -24.40 0.49
N THR A 839 28.36 -24.92 1.49
CA THR A 839 29.82 -24.99 1.48
C THR A 839 30.33 -26.26 2.16
N ASN A 840 31.45 -26.79 1.67
CA ASN A 840 32.23 -27.84 2.32
C ASN A 840 33.37 -27.25 3.19
N GLY A 841 33.48 -25.92 3.28
CA GLY A 841 34.57 -25.25 4.01
C GLY A 841 35.87 -25.08 3.22
N ALA A 842 35.94 -25.57 1.97
CA ALA A 842 37.11 -25.37 1.12
C ALA A 842 37.24 -23.90 0.70
N THR A 843 38.47 -23.45 0.51
CA THR A 843 38.79 -22.11 -0.02
C THR A 843 39.33 -22.24 -1.43
N CYS A 844 39.00 -21.29 -2.30
CA CYS A 844 39.57 -21.16 -3.63
C CYS A 844 41.10 -21.07 -3.52
N THR A 845 41.81 -21.88 -4.31
CA THR A 845 43.28 -21.90 -4.32
C THR A 845 43.89 -20.58 -4.80
N ASP A 846 43.16 -19.85 -5.64
CA ASP A 846 43.69 -18.68 -6.34
C ASP A 846 43.43 -17.37 -5.58
N CYS A 847 42.24 -17.24 -4.97
CA CYS A 847 41.84 -16.02 -4.26
C CYS A 847 41.60 -16.22 -2.76
N SER A 848 41.79 -17.43 -2.23
CA SER A 848 41.53 -17.80 -0.82
C SER A 848 40.10 -17.57 -0.34
N ALA A 849 39.15 -17.24 -1.22
CA ALA A 849 37.75 -17.04 -0.86
C ALA A 849 37.08 -18.39 -0.54
N LEU A 850 36.19 -18.42 0.45
CA LEU A 850 35.38 -19.60 0.76
C LEU A 850 34.60 -20.04 -0.49
N GLN A 851 34.67 -21.33 -0.84
CA GLN A 851 33.87 -21.89 -1.91
C GLN A 851 32.40 -21.95 -1.51
N ARG A 852 31.56 -21.29 -2.31
CA ARG A 852 30.12 -21.18 -2.10
C ARG A 852 29.40 -21.83 -3.27
N TYR A 853 28.78 -22.98 -3.03
CA TYR A 853 27.96 -23.68 -3.99
C TYR A 853 26.51 -23.17 -3.92
N SER A 854 25.84 -23.12 -5.07
CA SER A 854 24.42 -22.80 -5.15
C SER A 854 24.03 -21.49 -4.44
N LEU A 855 24.90 -20.48 -4.52
CA LEU A 855 24.68 -19.19 -3.88
C LEU A 855 23.40 -18.51 -4.40
N ARG A 856 22.62 -17.96 -3.49
CA ARG A 856 21.41 -17.17 -3.78
C ARG A 856 21.40 -15.90 -2.93
N HIS A 857 21.05 -14.80 -3.57
CA HIS A 857 20.73 -13.57 -2.87
C HIS A 857 19.31 -13.67 -2.31
N VAL A 858 19.13 -13.12 -1.12
CA VAL A 858 17.86 -13.01 -0.43
C VAL A 858 17.47 -11.54 -0.44
N THR A 859 16.32 -11.24 -1.05
CA THR A 859 15.78 -9.89 -1.04
C THR A 859 15.09 -9.58 0.29
N GLY A 860 15.06 -8.32 0.68
CA GLY A 860 14.35 -7.82 1.85
C GLY A 860 13.90 -6.38 1.62
N SER A 861 13.07 -5.84 2.51
CA SER A 861 12.73 -4.42 2.45
C SER A 861 12.33 -3.92 3.83
N LEU A 862 12.83 -2.74 4.21
CA LEU A 862 12.30 -2.01 5.35
C LEU A 862 10.80 -1.77 5.12
N GLY A 863 9.93 -2.27 5.99
CA GLY A 863 8.47 -2.19 5.84
C GLY A 863 7.78 -3.40 5.20
N ASP A 864 8.55 -4.35 4.65
CA ASP A 864 8.10 -5.67 4.21
C ASP A 864 9.02 -6.75 4.78
N GLU A 865 8.70 -7.17 6.01
CA GLU A 865 9.44 -8.19 6.75
C GLU A 865 8.80 -9.57 6.63
N SER A 866 8.17 -9.84 5.49
CA SER A 866 7.39 -11.05 5.28
C SER A 866 8.25 -12.30 5.07
N TRP A 867 7.75 -13.46 5.52
CA TRP A 867 8.38 -14.76 5.26
C TRP A 867 8.34 -15.14 3.78
N GLN A 868 9.43 -15.74 3.29
CA GLN A 868 9.57 -16.19 1.90
C GLN A 868 10.34 -17.50 1.79
N ILE A 869 10.11 -18.21 0.68
CA ILE A 869 10.87 -19.42 0.33
C ILE A 869 11.95 -19.06 -0.68
N VAL A 870 13.22 -19.32 -0.33
CA VAL A 870 14.37 -19.17 -1.24
C VAL A 870 14.93 -20.55 -1.57
N GLY A 871 14.97 -20.89 -2.86
CA GLY A 871 15.50 -22.17 -3.34
C GLY A 871 16.97 -22.08 -3.73
N LEU A 872 17.83 -22.89 -3.09
CA LEU A 872 19.23 -23.08 -3.52
C LEU A 872 19.35 -24.02 -4.74
N GLY A 873 18.23 -24.61 -5.19
CA GLY A 873 18.20 -25.54 -6.31
C GLY A 873 18.61 -26.95 -5.91
N ARG A 874 19.00 -27.77 -6.90
CA ARG A 874 19.46 -29.14 -6.68
C ARG A 874 20.91 -29.13 -6.20
N VAL A 875 21.17 -29.79 -5.08
CA VAL A 875 22.49 -29.88 -4.45
C VAL A 875 22.73 -31.32 -4.01
N ASN A 876 23.89 -31.88 -4.37
CA ASN A 876 24.37 -33.11 -3.75
C ASN A 876 25.01 -32.78 -2.41
N LEU A 877 24.28 -33.04 -1.31
CA LEU A 877 24.76 -32.77 0.03
C LEU A 877 25.61 -33.94 0.54
N GLU A 878 26.76 -33.64 1.13
CA GLU A 878 27.61 -34.61 1.81
C GLU A 878 27.61 -34.36 3.32
N ALA A 879 27.88 -35.41 4.10
CA ALA A 879 28.00 -35.30 5.54
C ALA A 879 29.07 -34.26 5.92
N GLY A 880 28.74 -33.32 6.80
CA GLY A 880 29.64 -32.25 7.22
C GLY A 880 29.62 -31.00 6.34
N MET A 881 28.98 -31.03 5.16
CA MET A 881 28.66 -29.80 4.44
C MET A 881 27.76 -28.88 5.28
N LYS A 882 27.78 -27.59 4.96
CA LYS A 882 27.04 -26.55 5.68
C LYS A 882 26.07 -25.85 4.74
N VAL A 883 24.82 -25.72 5.16
CA VAL A 883 23.88 -24.74 4.60
C VAL A 883 23.98 -23.48 5.46
N VAL A 884 24.31 -22.37 4.82
CA VAL A 884 24.67 -21.12 5.49
C VAL A 884 23.76 -20.00 5.01
N ILE A 885 23.32 -19.16 5.93
CA ILE A 885 22.66 -17.88 5.65
C ILE A 885 23.43 -16.80 6.39
N GLU A 886 23.94 -15.82 5.65
CA GLU A 886 24.67 -14.68 6.19
C GLU A 886 23.96 -13.37 5.83
N PRO A 887 24.08 -12.32 6.68
CA PRO A 887 23.65 -10.98 6.33
C PRO A 887 24.33 -10.50 5.04
N GLY A 888 23.68 -9.62 4.30
CA GLY A 888 24.27 -8.96 3.13
C GLY A 888 25.58 -8.26 3.47
N ALA A 889 26.54 -8.27 2.53
CA ALA A 889 27.87 -7.70 2.73
C ALA A 889 27.92 -6.16 2.52
N ASN A 890 26.80 -5.53 2.16
CA ASN A 890 26.76 -4.09 1.91
C ASN A 890 26.94 -3.31 3.23
N THR A 891 28.11 -2.68 3.39
CA THR A 891 28.55 -2.04 4.64
C THR A 891 27.67 -0.86 5.08
N ASN A 892 26.85 -0.32 4.18
CA ASN A 892 26.00 0.84 4.47
C ASN A 892 24.55 0.45 4.85
N ALA A 893 24.19 -0.83 4.79
CA ALA A 893 22.81 -1.28 4.97
C ALA A 893 22.70 -2.68 5.59
N LEU A 894 23.50 -2.97 6.63
CA LEU A 894 23.38 -4.24 7.36
C LEU A 894 21.93 -4.46 7.84
N PRO A 895 21.33 -5.64 7.61
CA PRO A 895 19.97 -5.90 8.05
C PRO A 895 19.88 -5.90 9.58
N ARG A 896 18.74 -5.44 10.11
CA ARG A 896 18.48 -5.42 11.57
C ARG A 896 18.43 -6.82 12.16
N TYR A 897 17.96 -7.78 11.37
CA TYR A 897 17.97 -9.20 11.69
C TYR A 897 17.83 -10.05 10.43
N THR A 898 18.23 -11.31 10.51
CA THR A 898 17.94 -12.35 9.52
C THR A 898 17.34 -13.55 10.24
N ASP A 899 16.15 -13.99 9.82
CA ASP A 899 15.45 -15.10 10.45
C ASP A 899 15.39 -16.32 9.51
N LEU A 900 15.60 -17.52 10.07
CA LEU A 900 15.42 -18.79 9.39
C LEU A 900 14.48 -19.68 10.21
N ARG A 901 13.32 -20.02 9.64
CA ARG A 901 12.33 -20.89 10.27
C ARG A 901 12.71 -22.36 10.10
N ARG A 902 13.03 -22.77 8.87
CA ARG A 902 13.33 -24.17 8.53
C ARG A 902 14.10 -24.29 7.21
N ILE A 903 14.77 -25.42 7.05
CA ILE A 903 15.33 -25.89 5.78
C ILE A 903 14.48 -27.07 5.32
N VAL A 904 14.09 -27.08 4.05
CA VAL A 904 13.32 -28.16 3.43
C VAL A 904 14.19 -28.85 2.39
N LEU A 905 14.32 -30.17 2.53
CA LEU A 905 14.97 -31.03 1.56
C LEU A 905 13.89 -31.79 0.80
N LEU A 906 13.68 -31.45 -0.46
CA LEU A 906 12.71 -32.13 -1.33
C LEU A 906 13.43 -33.13 -2.23
N ASP A 907 12.92 -34.35 -2.31
CA ASP A 907 13.44 -35.35 -3.23
C ASP A 907 13.18 -34.90 -4.68
N PRO A 908 14.22 -34.59 -5.49
CA PRO A 908 14.04 -34.13 -6.86
C PRO A 908 13.40 -35.20 -7.77
N ALA A 909 13.53 -36.49 -7.44
CA ALA A 909 12.92 -37.58 -8.23
C ALA A 909 11.39 -37.62 -8.03
N TYR A 910 10.93 -37.42 -6.79
CA TYR A 910 9.52 -37.30 -6.46
C TYR A 910 8.92 -35.96 -6.94
N ALA A 911 9.55 -34.84 -6.56
CA ALA A 911 9.04 -33.49 -6.84
C ALA A 911 9.21 -33.05 -8.30
N GLY A 912 10.06 -33.71 -9.08
CA GLY A 912 10.25 -33.45 -10.51
C GLY A 912 9.16 -34.00 -11.43
N LYS A 913 8.12 -34.63 -10.89
CA LYS A 913 7.00 -35.22 -11.65
C LYS A 913 5.66 -34.90 -10.98
N THR A 914 4.58 -34.94 -11.75
CA THR A 914 3.23 -34.91 -11.17
C THR A 914 3.01 -36.18 -10.35
N GLN A 915 2.58 -36.02 -9.09
CA GLN A 915 2.36 -37.10 -8.13
C GLN A 915 0.91 -37.09 -7.67
N PRO A 916 0.28 -38.26 -7.46
CA PRO A 916 -1.06 -38.33 -6.88
C PRO A 916 -1.07 -37.74 -5.46
N ALA A 917 -2.26 -37.40 -4.97
CA ALA A 917 -2.46 -36.89 -3.62
C ALA A 917 -1.76 -37.77 -2.59
N LEU A 918 -1.20 -37.13 -1.56
CA LEU A 918 -0.67 -37.85 -0.41
C LEU A 918 -1.82 -38.59 0.28
N PRO A 919 -1.57 -39.76 0.88
CA PRO A 919 -2.55 -40.39 1.76
C PRO A 919 -3.03 -39.38 2.80
N MET A 920 -4.33 -39.40 3.09
CA MET A 920 -4.85 -38.63 4.22
C MET A 920 -4.13 -39.10 5.50
N PRO A 921 -3.66 -38.17 6.35
CA PRO A 921 -3.03 -38.51 7.62
C PRO A 921 -3.92 -39.36 8.52
#